data_AF-A0A9J7DZ89-F1
#
_entry.id   AF-A0A9J7DZ89-F1
#
_cell.length_a   1.000
_cell.length_b   1.000
_cell.length_c   1.000
_cell.angle_alpha   90.00
_cell.angle_beta   90.00
_cell.angle_gamma   90.00
#
_symmetry.space_group_name_H-M   'P 1'
#
loop_
_entity.id
_entity.type
_entity.pdbx_description
1 polymer ?
#
loop_
_entity_poly.entity_id
_entity_poly.type
_entity_poly.pdbx_seq_one_letter_code
_entity_poly.pdbx_strand_id
1 'polypeptide(L)'
;MAPGVAQNSETILNGTLSVSNGSVIEEVVELKTCPVEVTSVKPKPKRRVIKPKVLKNLESGDYLYDRLYDTTCPRVTTLCSDKTCLGSIMGIPGRGDVPREPEEVLFDAKDFLGQYFASIRRANTPAHEARWKAVQEEVAKTGTYQLTTTELVFGAKLAWRNATRCIGRIQWSKLQVFDCRQVTTTSGMFEAICNHIKYSTNKGNIRSAITVFPQRTDGKHDYRIWNSQLISYAGYKHPDGSILGDPMHVEFTELCIKMGWKPPRTAWDILPLVLSANGKDPDFFDIPRELVLEIRMTHPTYEWFEDLNLRWYALPAVSNMRFDCGGIEFTASAFNGWYMSTEIGCRNFCDTNRLNLLEKVAHKMGLDTRTPINLWKDKALVECNVAVLHSFQQHNATIVDHHTASESFIKHLDNENRLRSGCPSDWIWVVPPMSASITPVFHQEMALYYLKPSYEYQEPAWKTHQWQKSKPTTDKKVINRKFHFKQIARAVKFTSKLFGRALSKRIKATVLYATETGKSEQFAKELGVIFGHAFNAQVHCMADYDITSIEHEALLLVVTSTFGNGDPPENGIAFGEHLCELLYADEEGSGNQMPTTKSLIMANSQELQRWSGNPKKLNRLESLKGSTTDATSIDSFGPLSNVRFAVFALGSSAYPNFCNFGKYVDKLLGDLGGERIHDLETGDEMCGQDQAFRKWASNVFNVSCETFCLDDDETMQEAKRALGTVALSEETVRFAAPEGPLPTLQVALQSSLNKKIVQCIVKDNKDLGDGSTERSTIFINMEPKEEIKYDPGDHVGIIACNRKELVDSILVRLKDVDDYDKPMQLQLMKETHTSSGPIKSWEPHEKLPVMSVRDLFTRFLDITTPPTTILLQYLAKTCEDEAERNQLNALATEPGAYEDWRHFYFPTVSEVLEQFKSARPSASLLAALLSPLQPRFYSISSSPTAHPKRLHLTVAVVQYRTQDGEGPLHYGVCSNYLMDRKPGDEVYLFVRSAPNFHLPQDLSVPLILIGPGTGIAPFRGFWHHRRAQINNRKRAPTGPVWLFFGCRTKSMDLYREEKQQALNDNVLSKVFLALSREKDIPKRYVQELAEQEGTEINDLLVNRGAHFYVCGDCKMAEDVHQKLKGIIKKHSEMTDEQVQSFMYMLKEENRYHEDIFGITLRTAEVHSASRESARRNRVAAQP
;
A
#
# COMPACT_ATOMS: atom_id res chain seq x y z
N MET A 1 4.38 16.29 -64.35
CA MET A 1 5.49 16.97 -65.03
C MET A 1 6.75 16.15 -64.80
N ALA A 2 7.38 15.72 -65.89
CA ALA A 2 8.50 14.77 -65.97
C ALA A 2 9.88 15.52 -65.91
N PRO A 3 11.08 14.96 -66.21
CA PRO A 3 11.42 13.59 -66.69
C PRO A 3 12.80 13.01 -66.23
N GLY A 4 13.13 11.79 -66.71
CA GLY A 4 14.50 11.23 -66.61
C GLY A 4 14.75 9.83 -67.21
N VAL A 5 14.44 9.64 -68.50
CA VAL A 5 15.02 8.77 -69.58
C VAL A 5 15.75 7.44 -69.28
N ALA A 6 15.40 6.44 -70.10
CA ALA A 6 15.86 5.05 -70.23
C ALA A 6 17.28 4.83 -70.83
N GLN A 7 17.85 3.61 -70.66
CA GLN A 7 18.09 2.65 -71.77
C GLN A 7 18.81 1.34 -71.36
N ASN A 8 18.33 0.24 -71.99
CA ASN A 8 19.04 -0.98 -72.46
C ASN A 8 19.57 -2.00 -71.43
N SER A 9 19.50 -3.32 -71.62
CA SER A 9 19.03 -4.19 -72.73
C SER A 9 19.00 -5.65 -72.27
N GLU A 10 17.98 -6.37 -72.76
CA GLU A 10 17.77 -7.80 -73.05
C GLU A 10 18.72 -8.95 -72.60
N THR A 11 18.06 -10.13 -72.52
CA THR A 11 18.49 -11.50 -72.90
C THR A 11 19.41 -12.29 -71.95
N ILE A 12 19.31 -13.62 -71.77
CA ILE A 12 18.32 -14.69 -72.01
C ILE A 12 18.99 -16.01 -71.51
N LEU A 13 18.17 -16.94 -71.02
CA LEU A 13 18.32 -18.42 -70.98
C LEU A 13 19.48 -19.16 -70.26
N ASN A 14 19.00 -20.13 -69.47
CA ASN A 14 19.41 -21.54 -69.37
C ASN A 14 20.73 -21.94 -68.69
N GLY A 15 20.62 -22.92 -67.79
CA GLY A 15 21.75 -23.75 -67.38
C GLY A 15 21.48 -24.59 -66.14
N THR A 16 20.66 -25.63 -66.28
CA THR A 16 20.54 -26.79 -65.39
C THR A 16 21.91 -27.32 -64.96
N LEU A 17 22.07 -27.73 -63.69
CA LEU A 17 23.12 -28.67 -63.31
C LEU A 17 22.67 -29.60 -62.18
N SER A 18 22.69 -30.88 -62.52
CA SER A 18 22.46 -32.07 -61.70
C SER A 18 23.71 -32.50 -60.92
N VAL A 19 23.41 -33.21 -59.84
CA VAL A 19 24.22 -33.91 -58.83
C VAL A 19 25.44 -34.70 -59.36
N SER A 20 26.55 -34.67 -58.60
CA SER A 20 27.44 -35.82 -58.33
C SER A 20 28.26 -35.53 -57.06
N ASN A 21 27.98 -36.22 -55.94
CA ASN A 21 28.63 -37.43 -55.39
C ASN A 21 30.03 -37.22 -54.79
N GLY A 22 30.18 -37.56 -53.50
CA GLY A 22 31.47 -37.63 -52.80
C GLY A 22 31.39 -37.85 -51.28
N SER A 23 31.04 -39.07 -50.86
CA SER A 23 31.56 -39.78 -49.68
C SER A 23 33.10 -39.98 -49.81
N VAL A 24 33.99 -40.19 -48.82
CA VAL A 24 33.97 -40.85 -47.51
C VAL A 24 35.37 -40.66 -46.83
N ILE A 25 35.38 -40.40 -45.51
CA ILE A 25 36.23 -40.87 -44.36
C ILE A 25 37.79 -40.74 -44.33
N GLU A 26 38.27 -40.53 -43.09
CA GLU A 26 39.57 -40.90 -42.43
C GLU A 26 40.61 -39.78 -42.24
N GLU A 27 41.35 -39.65 -41.13
CA GLU A 27 41.29 -40.07 -39.73
C GLU A 27 42.36 -39.24 -38.98
N VAL A 28 42.07 -38.90 -37.72
CA VAL A 28 42.98 -38.94 -36.55
C VAL A 28 44.29 -38.11 -36.52
N VAL A 29 44.46 -37.30 -35.47
CA VAL A 29 45.73 -37.26 -34.69
C VAL A 29 45.46 -36.98 -33.21
N GLU A 30 46.12 -37.79 -32.38
CA GLU A 30 46.08 -37.95 -30.93
C GLU A 30 46.65 -36.79 -30.08
N LEU A 31 46.32 -36.89 -28.79
CA LEU A 31 46.79 -36.11 -27.64
C LEU A 31 48.12 -36.63 -27.04
N LYS A 32 48.80 -35.71 -26.32
CA LYS A 32 49.87 -35.84 -25.29
C LYS A 32 51.30 -35.75 -25.85
N THR A 33 52.27 -35.02 -25.28
CA THR A 33 52.70 -34.69 -23.89
C THR A 33 53.55 -33.38 -23.93
N CYS A 34 53.72 -32.56 -22.90
CA CYS A 34 54.76 -32.61 -21.84
C CYS A 34 54.86 -31.24 -21.07
N PRO A 35 55.63 -31.14 -19.94
CA PRO A 35 55.34 -30.26 -18.79
C PRO A 35 56.24 -29.02 -18.57
N VAL A 36 55.72 -28.09 -17.73
CA VAL A 36 56.31 -27.13 -16.76
C VAL A 36 57.68 -26.44 -17.03
N GLU A 37 57.68 -25.09 -17.14
CA GLU A 37 58.43 -24.07 -16.32
C GLU A 37 58.37 -22.67 -16.99
N VAL A 38 57.77 -21.65 -16.35
CA VAL A 38 58.38 -20.51 -15.60
C VAL A 38 58.41 -19.17 -16.38
N THR A 39 57.59 -18.24 -15.89
CA THR A 39 57.61 -16.76 -15.95
C THR A 39 57.92 -16.02 -17.26
N SER A 40 56.92 -15.29 -17.78
CA SER A 40 57.03 -13.83 -18.02
C SER A 40 55.65 -13.24 -18.36
N VAL A 41 55.44 -12.02 -17.89
CA VAL A 41 54.19 -11.24 -17.90
C VAL A 41 53.62 -11.10 -19.32
N LYS A 42 52.39 -11.60 -19.54
CA LYS A 42 51.61 -11.29 -20.76
C LYS A 42 50.89 -9.94 -20.59
N PRO A 43 50.86 -9.07 -21.62
CA PRO A 43 50.16 -7.78 -21.54
C PRO A 43 48.65 -7.99 -21.46
N LYS A 44 47.97 -7.13 -20.67
CA LYS A 44 46.50 -7.10 -20.55
C LYS A 44 45.86 -7.09 -21.96
N PRO A 45 44.80 -7.88 -22.21
CA PRO A 45 44.11 -7.86 -23.49
C PRO A 45 43.53 -6.45 -23.71
N LYS A 46 43.78 -5.86 -24.89
CA LYS A 46 43.16 -4.60 -25.31
C LYS A 46 41.63 -4.78 -25.23
N ARG A 47 40.97 -4.03 -24.35
CA ARG A 47 39.49 -3.94 -24.30
C ARG A 47 39.00 -3.57 -25.70
N ARG A 48 38.33 -4.49 -26.38
CA ARG A 48 37.62 -4.21 -27.63
C ARG A 48 36.54 -3.18 -27.29
N VAL A 49 36.64 -1.97 -27.81
CA VAL A 49 35.58 -0.96 -27.66
C VAL A 49 34.39 -1.46 -28.47
N ILE A 50 33.37 -1.94 -27.77
CA ILE A 50 32.14 -2.44 -28.36
C ILE A 50 31.35 -1.24 -28.88
N LYS A 51 31.02 -1.22 -30.18
CA LYS A 51 30.25 -0.13 -30.79
C LYS A 51 28.76 -0.50 -30.74
N PRO A 52 27.87 0.37 -30.26
CA PRO A 52 26.43 0.07 -30.25
C PRO A 52 25.91 -0.23 -31.66
N LYS A 53 24.90 -1.10 -31.74
CA LYS A 53 24.15 -1.32 -32.98
C LYS A 53 23.31 -0.08 -33.27
N VAL A 54 23.58 0.57 -34.39
CA VAL A 54 22.82 1.74 -34.84
C VAL A 54 21.57 1.24 -35.57
N LEU A 55 20.41 1.71 -35.12
CA LEU A 55 19.10 1.40 -35.70
C LEU A 55 18.46 2.71 -36.14
N LYS A 56 18.06 2.80 -37.40
CA LYS A 56 17.47 3.99 -37.99
C LYS A 56 15.94 3.89 -38.02
N ASN A 57 15.27 4.98 -37.69
CA ASN A 57 13.88 5.19 -38.07
C ASN A 57 13.84 5.83 -39.47
N LEU A 58 13.20 5.16 -40.42
CA LEU A 58 13.16 5.60 -41.81
C LEU A 58 12.16 6.75 -42.06
N GLU A 59 11.19 6.93 -41.18
CA GLU A 59 10.17 7.98 -41.28
C GLU A 59 10.64 9.28 -40.64
N SER A 60 11.14 9.25 -39.41
CA SER A 60 11.62 10.45 -38.70
C SER A 60 13.08 10.81 -39.04
N GLY A 61 13.87 9.84 -39.48
CA GLY A 61 15.32 9.99 -39.68
C GLY A 61 16.14 9.84 -38.39
N ASP A 62 15.51 9.54 -37.27
CA ASP A 62 16.17 9.37 -35.97
C ASP A 62 17.03 8.10 -35.90
N TYR A 63 18.03 8.12 -35.02
CA TYR A 63 18.92 6.98 -34.76
C TYR A 63 18.83 6.54 -33.31
N LEU A 64 18.58 5.25 -33.10
CA LEU A 64 18.66 4.55 -31.83
C LEU A 64 19.98 3.77 -31.76
N TYR A 65 20.54 3.68 -30.55
CA TYR A 65 21.83 3.04 -30.29
C TYR A 65 21.65 1.89 -29.31
N ASP A 66 21.47 0.67 -29.82
CA ASP A 66 21.28 -0.53 -29.01
C ASP A 66 22.65 -1.08 -28.55
N ARG A 67 22.93 -0.92 -27.26
CA ARG A 67 24.14 -1.43 -26.56
C ARG A 67 23.93 -2.83 -25.99
N LEU A 68 22.67 -3.27 -25.82
CA LEU A 68 22.36 -4.61 -25.30
C LEU A 68 22.63 -5.72 -26.31
N TYR A 69 22.55 -5.40 -27.60
CA TYR A 69 22.85 -6.34 -28.68
C TYR A 69 24.22 -7.02 -28.52
N ASP A 70 25.30 -6.25 -28.39
CA ASP A 70 26.67 -6.80 -28.34
C ASP A 70 27.08 -7.37 -26.98
N THR A 71 26.41 -6.98 -25.89
CA THR A 71 26.66 -7.55 -24.55
C THR A 71 26.14 -8.98 -24.43
N THR A 72 25.23 -9.39 -25.31
CA THR A 72 24.59 -10.72 -25.31
C THR A 72 24.93 -11.58 -26.53
N CYS A 73 25.33 -10.97 -27.65
CA CYS A 73 25.70 -11.67 -28.90
C CYS A 73 26.82 -12.74 -28.76
N PRO A 74 27.82 -12.65 -27.84
CA PRO A 74 28.77 -13.75 -27.63
C PRO A 74 28.14 -15.05 -27.10
N ARG A 75 26.88 -15.02 -26.64
CA ARG A 75 26.18 -16.16 -26.00
C ARG A 75 25.12 -16.82 -26.88
N VAL A 76 24.76 -16.23 -28.03
CA VAL A 76 23.74 -16.79 -28.92
C VAL A 76 24.23 -16.68 -30.35
N THR A 77 24.35 -17.81 -31.04
CA THR A 77 24.62 -17.85 -32.48
C THR A 77 23.41 -17.22 -33.17
N THR A 78 23.48 -15.92 -33.50
CA THR A 78 22.47 -15.35 -34.40
C THR A 78 22.57 -16.12 -35.72
N LEU A 79 21.44 -16.46 -36.33
CA LEU A 79 21.41 -17.08 -37.66
C LEU A 79 21.86 -16.09 -38.76
N CYS A 80 22.44 -14.95 -38.40
CA CYS A 80 22.76 -13.86 -39.29
C CYS A 80 24.28 -13.75 -39.47
N SER A 81 24.68 -13.75 -40.73
CA SER A 81 26.06 -13.49 -41.18
C SER A 81 26.18 -12.05 -41.68
N ASP A 82 27.41 -11.59 -41.91
CA ASP A 82 27.70 -10.27 -42.50
C ASP A 82 27.09 -10.07 -43.90
N LYS A 83 26.69 -11.15 -44.58
CA LYS A 83 26.13 -11.12 -45.94
C LYS A 83 24.64 -11.43 -46.01
N THR A 84 24.10 -12.16 -45.05
CA THR A 84 22.71 -12.65 -45.09
C THR A 84 22.23 -12.98 -43.69
N CYS A 85 21.04 -12.49 -43.33
CA CYS A 85 20.39 -12.81 -42.08
C CYS A 85 19.43 -13.99 -42.29
N LEU A 86 19.77 -15.19 -41.81
CA LEU A 86 18.87 -16.34 -41.79
C LEU A 86 17.93 -16.29 -40.57
N GLY A 87 17.85 -15.16 -39.87
CA GLY A 87 16.96 -14.92 -38.73
C GLY A 87 15.47 -15.04 -39.05
N SER A 88 15.11 -15.12 -40.33
CA SER A 88 13.75 -15.44 -40.80
C SER A 88 13.43 -16.93 -40.80
N ILE A 89 14.38 -17.82 -40.49
CA ILE A 89 14.08 -19.23 -40.26
C ILE A 89 13.37 -19.34 -38.92
N MET A 90 12.10 -19.80 -38.96
CA MET A 90 11.28 -20.18 -37.81
C MET A 90 11.85 -21.43 -37.11
N GLY A 91 13.12 -21.39 -36.72
CA GLY A 91 13.77 -22.44 -35.93
C GLY A 91 13.48 -22.21 -34.46
N ILE A 92 13.14 -23.26 -33.73
CA ILE A 92 13.11 -23.26 -32.26
C ILE A 92 14.58 -23.38 -31.83
N PRO A 93 15.22 -22.34 -31.25
CA PRO A 93 16.51 -22.52 -30.62
C PRO A 93 16.24 -23.28 -29.31
N GLY A 94 16.32 -24.61 -29.36
CA GLY A 94 15.94 -25.46 -28.24
C GLY A 94 17.02 -26.48 -27.92
N ARG A 95 17.43 -26.54 -26.66
CA ARG A 95 18.32 -27.60 -26.12
C ARG A 95 17.61 -28.96 -25.97
N GLY A 96 16.35 -29.06 -26.37
CA GLY A 96 15.52 -30.25 -26.21
C GLY A 96 15.29 -30.61 -24.74
N ASP A 97 15.42 -31.90 -24.43
CA ASP A 97 15.19 -32.47 -23.09
C ASP A 97 16.49 -32.63 -22.28
N VAL A 98 17.61 -32.04 -22.73
CA VAL A 98 18.90 -32.12 -22.05
C VAL A 98 18.92 -31.15 -20.84
N PRO A 99 19.11 -31.63 -19.60
CA PRO A 99 19.23 -30.77 -18.42
C PRO A 99 20.43 -29.82 -18.48
N ARG A 100 20.41 -28.75 -17.69
CA ARG A 100 21.56 -27.85 -17.54
C ARG A 100 22.61 -28.47 -16.62
N GLU A 101 23.87 -28.25 -16.95
CA GLU A 101 24.96 -28.57 -16.05
C GLU A 101 24.98 -27.58 -14.87
N PRO A 102 25.38 -28.00 -13.65
CA PRO A 102 25.40 -27.14 -12.47
C PRO A 102 26.15 -25.81 -12.67
N GLU A 103 27.24 -25.80 -13.44
CA GLU A 103 28.02 -24.59 -13.73
C GLU A 103 27.19 -23.56 -14.53
N GLU A 104 26.35 -24.02 -15.43
CA GLU A 104 25.46 -23.18 -16.24
C GLU A 104 24.31 -22.64 -15.38
N VAL A 105 23.74 -23.47 -14.51
CA VAL A 105 22.72 -23.04 -13.53
C VAL A 105 23.28 -21.93 -12.65
N LEU A 106 24.49 -22.10 -12.10
CA LEU A 106 25.13 -21.08 -11.27
C LEU A 106 25.39 -19.78 -12.01
N PHE A 107 25.80 -19.87 -13.28
CA PHE A 107 26.06 -18.71 -14.10
C PHE A 107 24.80 -17.87 -14.33
N ASP A 108 23.70 -18.51 -14.75
CA ASP A 108 22.43 -17.84 -14.98
C ASP A 108 21.79 -17.36 -13.66
N ALA A 109 21.91 -18.14 -12.59
CA ALA A 109 21.42 -17.75 -11.26
C ALA A 109 22.12 -16.49 -10.75
N LYS A 110 23.44 -16.38 -10.95
CA LYS A 110 24.21 -15.20 -10.53
C LYS A 110 23.76 -13.94 -11.27
N ASP A 111 23.60 -14.04 -12.58
CA ASP A 111 23.13 -12.93 -13.41
C ASP A 111 21.72 -12.50 -13.01
N PHE A 112 20.81 -13.47 -12.86
CA PHE A 112 19.43 -13.22 -12.45
C PHE A 112 19.31 -12.61 -11.05
N LEU A 113 20.02 -13.13 -10.06
CA LEU A 113 20.02 -12.57 -8.70
C LEU A 113 20.60 -11.15 -8.70
N GLY A 114 21.64 -10.90 -9.51
CA GLY A 114 22.14 -9.54 -9.73
C GLY A 114 21.06 -8.59 -10.24
N GLN A 115 20.28 -9.02 -11.24
CA GLN A 115 19.15 -8.24 -11.77
C GLN A 115 18.04 -8.05 -10.73
N TYR A 116 17.67 -9.09 -9.97
CA TYR A 116 16.65 -9.03 -8.92
C TYR A 116 17.05 -8.07 -7.80
N PHE A 117 18.23 -8.27 -7.19
CA PHE A 117 18.70 -7.43 -6.10
C PHE A 117 18.98 -5.98 -6.54
N ALA A 118 19.39 -5.76 -7.79
CA ALA A 118 19.47 -4.41 -8.34
C ALA A 118 18.09 -3.75 -8.44
N SER A 119 17.06 -4.49 -8.86
CA SER A 119 15.70 -3.94 -9.01
C SER A 119 15.06 -3.49 -7.69
N ILE A 120 15.44 -4.13 -6.58
CA ILE A 120 14.99 -3.77 -5.22
C ILE A 120 16.03 -2.93 -4.45
N ARG A 121 17.00 -2.31 -5.16
CA ARG A 121 18.06 -1.45 -4.59
C ARG A 121 18.88 -2.10 -3.46
N ARG A 122 19.04 -3.43 -3.49
CA ARG A 122 19.82 -4.22 -2.52
C ARG A 122 20.98 -4.99 -3.17
N ALA A 123 21.48 -4.53 -4.32
CA ALA A 123 22.67 -5.09 -4.94
C ALA A 123 23.88 -4.97 -4.00
N ASN A 124 24.76 -5.98 -3.99
CA ASN A 124 25.95 -6.05 -3.13
C ASN A 124 25.71 -5.90 -1.61
N THR A 125 24.49 -6.13 -1.12
CA THR A 125 24.18 -6.14 0.32
C THR A 125 24.48 -7.50 0.97
N PRO A 126 24.62 -7.59 2.31
CA PRO A 126 24.77 -8.87 3.00
C PRO A 126 23.65 -9.87 2.69
N ALA A 127 22.42 -9.40 2.49
CA ALA A 127 21.28 -10.24 2.10
C ALA A 127 21.46 -10.86 0.69
N HIS A 128 21.98 -10.07 -0.25
CA HIS A 128 22.31 -10.56 -1.60
C HIS A 128 23.44 -11.60 -1.55
N GLU A 129 24.52 -11.33 -0.82
CA GLU A 129 25.64 -12.28 -0.67
C GLU A 129 25.21 -13.58 0.01
N ALA A 130 24.38 -13.49 1.06
CA ALA A 130 23.83 -14.65 1.75
C ALA A 130 22.93 -15.50 0.84
N ARG A 131 22.05 -14.86 0.07
CA ARG A 131 21.19 -15.57 -0.89
C ARG A 131 22.01 -16.24 -1.98
N TRP A 132 23.03 -15.56 -2.52
CA TRP A 132 23.94 -16.13 -3.52
C TRP A 132 24.67 -17.36 -2.97
N LYS A 133 25.22 -17.28 -1.75
CA LYS A 133 25.87 -18.43 -1.09
C LYS A 133 24.92 -19.61 -0.90
N ALA A 134 23.68 -19.36 -0.47
CA ALA A 134 22.67 -20.41 -0.31
C ALA A 134 22.36 -21.12 -1.64
N VAL A 135 22.26 -20.38 -2.75
CA VAL A 135 22.09 -20.96 -4.09
C VAL A 135 23.29 -21.81 -4.50
N GLN A 136 24.52 -21.36 -4.23
CA GLN A 136 25.73 -22.15 -4.51
C GLN A 136 25.73 -23.49 -3.75
N GLU A 137 25.34 -23.48 -2.47
CA GLU A 137 25.24 -24.68 -1.64
C GLU A 137 24.14 -25.64 -2.12
N GLU A 138 22.98 -25.12 -2.51
CA GLU A 138 21.85 -25.93 -3.02
C GLU A 138 22.18 -26.60 -4.37
N VAL A 139 22.80 -25.84 -5.29
CA VAL A 139 23.23 -26.37 -6.59
C VAL A 139 24.34 -27.40 -6.42
N ALA A 140 25.31 -27.18 -5.53
CA ALA A 140 26.35 -28.17 -5.24
C ALA A 140 25.77 -29.50 -4.70
N LYS A 141 24.65 -29.44 -3.97
CA LYS A 141 24.00 -30.61 -3.37
C LYS A 141 23.07 -31.34 -4.34
N THR A 142 22.33 -30.61 -5.17
CA THR A 142 21.19 -31.16 -5.94
C THR A 142 21.32 -31.00 -7.45
N GLY A 143 22.32 -30.25 -7.92
CA GLY A 143 22.46 -29.85 -9.32
C GLY A 143 21.55 -28.70 -9.74
N THR A 144 20.68 -28.20 -8.85
CA THR A 144 19.70 -27.13 -9.12
C THR A 144 19.40 -26.33 -7.84
N TYR A 145 18.46 -25.38 -7.90
CA TYR A 145 17.98 -24.66 -6.71
C TYR A 145 16.50 -24.25 -6.85
N GLN A 146 15.91 -23.76 -5.76
CA GLN A 146 14.56 -23.22 -5.74
C GLN A 146 14.54 -21.69 -5.71
N LEU A 147 13.77 -21.09 -6.63
CA LEU A 147 13.43 -19.67 -6.57
C LEU A 147 12.49 -19.40 -5.40
N THR A 148 12.66 -18.27 -4.71
CA THR A 148 11.62 -17.75 -3.81
C THR A 148 10.40 -17.30 -4.63
N THR A 149 9.25 -17.11 -3.99
CA THR A 149 8.05 -16.61 -4.69
C THR A 149 8.27 -15.21 -5.26
N THR A 150 9.01 -14.34 -4.56
CA THR A 150 9.33 -12.98 -5.05
C THR A 150 10.28 -13.02 -6.26
N GLU A 151 11.29 -13.88 -6.22
CA GLU A 151 12.19 -14.13 -7.35
C GLU A 151 11.40 -14.66 -8.56
N LEU A 152 10.49 -15.62 -8.36
CA LEU A 152 9.64 -16.16 -9.43
C LEU A 152 8.77 -15.08 -10.08
N VAL A 153 8.12 -14.23 -9.26
CA VAL A 153 7.27 -13.14 -9.74
C VAL A 153 8.07 -12.13 -10.55
N PHE A 154 9.21 -11.69 -10.02
CA PHE A 154 10.11 -10.77 -10.72
C PHE A 154 10.59 -11.37 -12.05
N GLY A 155 11.03 -12.63 -12.03
CA GLY A 155 11.51 -13.33 -13.21
C GLY A 155 10.46 -13.46 -14.31
N ALA A 156 9.21 -13.78 -13.96
CA ALA A 156 8.13 -13.93 -14.93
C ALA A 156 7.74 -12.59 -15.58
N LYS A 157 7.67 -11.52 -14.79
CA LYS A 157 7.46 -10.15 -15.29
C LYS A 157 8.59 -9.74 -16.23
N LEU A 158 9.83 -9.97 -15.82
CA LEU A 158 11.01 -9.62 -16.60
C LEU A 158 11.12 -10.45 -17.90
N ALA A 159 10.75 -11.73 -17.88
CA ALA A 159 10.67 -12.56 -19.08
C ALA A 159 9.70 -11.99 -20.12
N TRP A 160 8.56 -11.42 -19.69
CA TRP A 160 7.63 -10.77 -20.61
C TRP A 160 8.20 -9.47 -21.18
N ARG A 161 8.87 -8.66 -20.34
CA ARG A 161 9.61 -7.46 -20.77
C ARG A 161 10.69 -7.77 -21.82
N ASN A 162 11.28 -8.97 -21.75
CA ASN A 162 12.33 -9.45 -22.64
C ASN A 162 11.78 -10.14 -23.91
N ALA A 163 10.47 -10.33 -24.04
CA ALA A 163 9.89 -11.13 -25.12
C ALA A 163 10.02 -10.43 -26.50
N THR A 164 10.77 -11.04 -27.42
CA THR A 164 11.02 -10.50 -28.77
C THR A 164 9.79 -10.46 -29.68
N ARG A 165 8.81 -11.33 -29.41
CA ARG A 165 7.63 -11.59 -30.26
C ARG A 165 6.31 -11.13 -29.64
N CYS A 166 6.33 -10.17 -28.72
CA CYS A 166 5.09 -9.66 -28.12
C CYS A 166 4.98 -8.15 -28.31
N ILE A 167 4.11 -7.71 -29.22
CA ILE A 167 3.87 -6.28 -29.46
C ILE A 167 3.26 -5.58 -28.23
N GLY A 168 2.41 -6.29 -27.47
CA GLY A 168 1.67 -5.77 -26.31
C GLY A 168 2.43 -5.78 -24.98
N ARG A 169 3.75 -6.01 -24.96
CA ARG A 169 4.53 -6.22 -23.72
C ARG A 169 4.81 -4.97 -22.89
N ILE A 170 4.27 -3.81 -23.25
CA ILE A 170 4.42 -2.58 -22.45
C ILE A 170 3.80 -2.72 -21.04
N GLN A 171 2.79 -3.58 -20.88
CA GLN A 171 2.11 -3.82 -19.59
C GLN A 171 2.77 -4.94 -18.75
N TRP A 172 4.03 -5.28 -19.03
CA TRP A 172 4.73 -6.40 -18.40
C TRP A 172 4.73 -6.36 -16.86
N SER A 173 4.72 -5.17 -16.26
CA SER A 173 4.70 -4.96 -14.81
C SER A 173 3.39 -5.40 -14.15
N LYS A 174 2.28 -5.45 -14.91
CA LYS A 174 0.94 -5.82 -14.43
C LYS A 174 0.65 -7.32 -14.49
N LEU A 175 1.61 -8.15 -14.89
CA LEU A 175 1.42 -9.60 -14.99
C LEU A 175 1.11 -10.22 -13.63
N GLN A 176 -0.05 -10.88 -13.52
CA GLN A 176 -0.38 -11.70 -12.36
C GLN A 176 0.31 -13.07 -12.46
N VAL A 177 0.99 -13.51 -11.41
CA VAL A 177 1.69 -14.79 -11.37
C VAL A 177 1.00 -15.74 -10.39
N PHE A 178 0.59 -16.91 -10.87
CA PHE A 178 0.09 -18.01 -10.06
C PHE A 178 1.20 -19.04 -9.83
N ASP A 179 1.84 -18.98 -8.66
CA ASP A 179 2.85 -19.97 -8.23
C ASP A 179 2.17 -21.31 -7.88
N CYS A 180 2.26 -22.26 -8.80
CA CYS A 180 1.68 -23.60 -8.70
C CYS A 180 2.76 -24.69 -8.60
N ARG A 181 3.97 -24.36 -8.16
CA ARG A 181 5.09 -25.31 -8.02
C ARG A 181 4.86 -26.41 -6.98
N GLN A 182 3.85 -26.28 -6.13
CA GLN A 182 3.39 -27.32 -5.20
C GLN A 182 2.45 -28.36 -5.84
N VAL A 183 1.97 -28.12 -7.07
CA VAL A 183 0.98 -28.99 -7.73
C VAL A 183 1.68 -30.19 -8.36
N THR A 184 1.39 -31.39 -7.87
CA THR A 184 2.07 -32.63 -8.26
C THR A 184 1.25 -33.59 -9.11
N THR A 185 0.01 -33.23 -9.45
CA THR A 185 -0.93 -34.11 -10.18
C THR A 185 -1.56 -33.42 -11.38
N THR A 186 -1.93 -34.19 -12.40
CA THR A 186 -2.64 -33.71 -13.60
C THR A 186 -3.99 -33.08 -13.27
N SER A 187 -4.73 -33.62 -12.30
CA SER A 187 -5.98 -33.03 -11.82
C SER A 187 -5.77 -31.67 -11.15
N GLY A 188 -4.74 -31.54 -10.31
CA GLY A 188 -4.40 -30.24 -9.71
C GLY A 188 -3.93 -29.22 -10.75
N MET A 189 -3.22 -29.67 -11.80
CA MET A 189 -2.86 -28.81 -12.93
C MET A 189 -4.09 -28.31 -13.67
N PHE A 190 -5.05 -29.20 -13.94
CA PHE A 190 -6.32 -28.86 -14.59
C PHE A 190 -7.10 -27.81 -13.78
N GLU A 191 -7.22 -27.98 -12.46
CA GLU A 191 -7.90 -27.01 -11.60
C GLU A 191 -7.22 -25.64 -11.62
N ALA A 192 -5.89 -25.59 -11.53
CA ALA A 192 -5.13 -24.34 -11.62
C ALA A 192 -5.30 -23.65 -12.99
N ILE A 193 -5.38 -24.42 -14.07
CA ILE A 193 -5.64 -23.90 -15.42
C ILE A 193 -7.07 -23.38 -15.56
N CYS A 194 -8.08 -24.05 -15.01
CA CYS A 194 -9.45 -23.53 -14.99
C CYS A 194 -9.54 -22.20 -14.24
N ASN A 195 -8.81 -22.06 -13.13
CA ASN A 195 -8.73 -20.80 -12.39
C ASN A 195 -8.03 -19.70 -13.20
N HIS A 196 -6.96 -20.03 -13.93
CA HIS A 196 -6.32 -19.11 -14.87
C HIS A 196 -7.32 -18.59 -15.90
N ILE A 197 -8.07 -19.49 -16.56
CA ILE A 197 -9.08 -19.09 -17.56
C ILE A 197 -10.13 -18.16 -16.93
N LYS A 198 -10.68 -18.53 -15.77
CA LYS A 198 -11.71 -17.72 -15.08
C LYS A 198 -11.19 -16.32 -14.71
N TYR A 199 -10.00 -16.25 -14.09
CA TYR A 199 -9.37 -14.99 -13.68
C TYR A 199 -9.07 -14.10 -14.87
N SER A 200 -8.47 -14.67 -15.92
CA SER A 200 -8.00 -13.92 -17.07
C SER A 200 -9.13 -13.50 -18.00
N THR A 201 -10.20 -14.29 -18.13
CA THR A 201 -11.36 -13.92 -18.95
C THR A 201 -12.17 -12.79 -18.35
N ASN A 202 -12.35 -12.76 -17.01
CA ASN A 202 -12.95 -11.65 -16.26
C ASN A 202 -14.15 -10.97 -16.96
N LYS A 203 -15.16 -11.77 -17.33
CA LYS A 203 -16.40 -11.32 -18.00
C LYS A 203 -16.16 -10.47 -19.27
N GLY A 204 -15.05 -10.69 -19.97
CA GLY A 204 -14.65 -9.95 -21.17
C GLY A 204 -13.50 -8.97 -20.95
N ASN A 205 -13.30 -8.45 -19.72
CA ASN A 205 -12.22 -7.50 -19.42
C ASN A 205 -10.89 -8.22 -19.14
N ILE A 206 -10.20 -8.63 -20.21
CA ILE A 206 -9.09 -9.59 -20.16
C ILE A 206 -7.94 -9.09 -19.27
N ARG A 207 -7.51 -9.93 -18.32
CA ARG A 207 -6.36 -9.67 -17.44
C ARG A 207 -5.17 -10.54 -17.83
N SER A 208 -3.96 -9.96 -17.85
CA SER A 208 -2.74 -10.73 -18.13
C SER A 208 -2.31 -11.57 -16.93
N ALA A 209 -2.13 -12.87 -17.14
CA ALA A 209 -1.67 -13.79 -16.11
C ALA A 209 -0.69 -14.83 -16.65
N ILE A 210 0.10 -15.40 -15.74
CA ILE A 210 0.89 -16.60 -15.96
C ILE A 210 0.68 -17.60 -14.82
N THR A 211 0.55 -18.87 -15.14
CA THR A 211 0.51 -19.98 -14.16
C THR A 211 1.73 -20.84 -14.34
N VAL A 212 2.55 -20.98 -13.29
CA VAL A 212 3.84 -21.69 -13.33
C VAL A 212 3.77 -22.95 -12.49
N PHE A 213 3.98 -24.11 -13.12
CA PHE A 213 4.00 -25.43 -12.48
C PHE A 213 5.43 -25.82 -12.07
N PRO A 214 5.66 -26.97 -11.40
CA PRO A 214 6.99 -27.34 -10.90
C PRO A 214 8.07 -27.31 -11.99
N GLN A 215 9.29 -26.97 -11.58
CA GLN A 215 10.45 -26.90 -12.48
C GLN A 215 10.85 -28.29 -13.00
N ARG A 216 11.49 -28.30 -14.17
CA ARG A 216 12.25 -29.42 -14.70
C ARG A 216 13.41 -29.76 -13.76
N THR A 217 13.67 -31.05 -13.62
CA THR A 217 14.75 -31.58 -12.78
C THR A 217 15.78 -32.35 -13.61
N ASP A 218 15.34 -33.32 -14.41
CA ASP A 218 16.22 -34.24 -15.15
C ASP A 218 15.83 -34.44 -16.62
N GLY A 219 14.90 -33.64 -17.13
CA GLY A 219 14.38 -33.72 -18.50
C GLY A 219 13.50 -34.94 -18.78
N LYS A 220 13.33 -35.86 -17.82
CA LYS A 220 12.46 -37.04 -17.92
C LYS A 220 11.18 -36.87 -17.11
N HIS A 221 11.26 -36.16 -15.99
CA HIS A 221 10.15 -35.95 -15.07
C HIS A 221 9.48 -34.59 -15.23
N ASP A 222 9.33 -34.12 -16.46
CA ASP A 222 8.73 -32.82 -16.73
C ASP A 222 7.23 -32.77 -16.40
N TYR A 223 6.78 -31.58 -16.04
CA TYR A 223 5.37 -31.20 -16.06
C TYR A 223 5.09 -30.55 -17.41
N ARG A 224 4.04 -30.99 -18.11
CA ARG A 224 3.72 -30.48 -19.46
C ARG A 224 2.23 -30.21 -19.61
N ILE A 225 1.93 -29.07 -20.24
CA ILE A 225 0.65 -28.80 -20.91
C ILE A 225 0.90 -29.13 -22.38
N TRP A 226 0.20 -30.11 -22.93
CA TRP A 226 0.47 -30.57 -24.29
C TRP A 226 -0.15 -29.63 -25.32
N ASN A 227 -1.25 -28.96 -24.97
CA ASN A 227 -1.90 -27.99 -25.82
C ASN A 227 -0.98 -26.79 -26.12
N SER A 228 -1.00 -26.31 -27.36
CA SER A 228 -0.29 -25.09 -27.77
C SER A 228 -0.85 -23.84 -27.09
N GLN A 229 -2.17 -23.79 -26.96
CA GLN A 229 -2.93 -22.82 -26.19
C GLN A 229 -3.93 -23.56 -25.29
N LEU A 230 -4.29 -22.98 -24.16
CA LEU A 230 -5.25 -23.59 -23.24
C LEU A 230 -6.62 -23.83 -23.90
N ILE A 231 -7.06 -22.89 -24.75
CA ILE A 231 -8.32 -22.96 -25.48
C ILE A 231 -7.96 -22.99 -26.97
N SER A 232 -8.51 -23.96 -27.70
CA SER A 232 -8.32 -24.10 -29.14
C SER A 232 -9.44 -24.94 -29.74
N TYR A 233 -9.79 -24.67 -31.00
CA TYR A 233 -10.76 -25.47 -31.74
C TYR A 233 -10.08 -26.69 -32.37
N ALA A 234 -10.80 -27.82 -32.38
CA ALA A 234 -10.37 -29.05 -33.04
C ALA A 234 -10.43 -28.93 -34.57
N GLY A 235 -9.64 -29.76 -35.26
CA GLY A 235 -9.63 -29.88 -36.72
C GLY A 235 -9.80 -31.33 -37.15
N TYR A 236 -10.74 -31.60 -38.05
CA TYR A 236 -11.04 -32.94 -38.55
C TYR A 236 -10.79 -33.02 -40.05
N LYS A 237 -9.87 -33.89 -40.46
CA LYS A 237 -9.62 -34.17 -41.87
C LYS A 237 -10.66 -35.16 -42.42
N HIS A 238 -11.33 -34.78 -43.50
CA HIS A 238 -12.24 -35.64 -44.25
C HIS A 238 -11.49 -36.49 -45.28
N PRO A 239 -12.11 -37.59 -45.79
CA PRO A 239 -11.50 -38.44 -46.80
C PRO A 239 -11.16 -37.74 -48.12
N ASP A 240 -11.90 -36.69 -48.48
CA ASP A 240 -11.68 -35.86 -49.68
C ASP A 240 -10.54 -34.82 -49.52
N GLY A 241 -9.90 -34.79 -48.35
CA GLY A 241 -8.83 -33.85 -48.02
C GLY A 241 -9.32 -32.51 -47.45
N SER A 242 -10.63 -32.25 -47.42
CA SER A 242 -11.20 -31.07 -46.75
C SER A 242 -11.06 -31.18 -45.23
N ILE A 243 -11.07 -30.03 -44.55
CA ILE A 243 -10.93 -29.97 -43.09
C ILE A 243 -12.15 -29.25 -42.49
N LEU A 244 -12.77 -29.88 -41.50
CA LEU A 244 -13.81 -29.29 -40.66
C LEU A 244 -13.18 -28.77 -39.36
N GLY A 245 -13.41 -27.51 -39.01
CA GLY A 245 -12.80 -26.87 -37.84
C GLY A 245 -11.47 -26.19 -38.17
N ASP A 246 -10.50 -26.19 -37.25
CA ASP A 246 -9.23 -25.47 -37.40
C ASP A 246 -8.11 -26.38 -37.95
N PRO A 247 -7.61 -26.13 -39.19
CA PRO A 247 -6.54 -26.93 -39.79
C PRO A 247 -5.25 -27.02 -38.98
N MET A 248 -4.96 -25.99 -38.17
CA MET A 248 -3.73 -25.95 -37.36
C MET A 248 -3.68 -27.09 -36.32
N HIS A 249 -4.83 -27.60 -35.89
CA HIS A 249 -4.92 -28.55 -34.79
C HIS A 249 -5.28 -29.98 -35.23
N VAL A 250 -5.27 -30.29 -36.53
CA VAL A 250 -5.63 -31.63 -37.04
C VAL A 250 -4.77 -32.73 -36.40
N GLU A 251 -3.44 -32.57 -36.40
CA GLU A 251 -2.51 -33.56 -35.82
C GLU A 251 -2.81 -33.81 -34.33
N PHE A 252 -3.00 -32.74 -33.56
CA PHE A 252 -3.28 -32.84 -32.13
C PHE A 252 -4.69 -33.37 -31.84
N THR A 253 -5.65 -33.06 -32.70
CA THR A 253 -7.03 -33.59 -32.63
C THR A 253 -7.01 -35.11 -32.82
N GLU A 254 -6.29 -35.61 -33.82
CA GLU A 254 -6.14 -37.04 -34.05
C GLU A 254 -5.48 -37.75 -32.86
N LEU A 255 -4.49 -37.11 -32.23
CA LEU A 255 -3.87 -37.61 -31.01
C LEU A 255 -4.87 -37.71 -29.85
N CYS A 256 -5.65 -36.66 -29.61
CA CYS A 256 -6.70 -36.68 -28.58
C CYS A 256 -7.72 -37.80 -28.83
N ILE A 257 -8.14 -38.01 -30.08
CA ILE A 257 -9.04 -39.10 -30.47
C ILE A 257 -8.39 -40.46 -30.22
N LYS A 258 -7.12 -40.65 -30.58
CA LYS A 258 -6.35 -41.88 -30.30
C LYS A 258 -6.22 -42.17 -28.80
N MET A 259 -6.13 -41.12 -27.97
CA MET A 259 -6.13 -41.24 -26.51
C MET A 259 -7.49 -41.59 -25.91
N GLY A 260 -8.57 -41.54 -26.71
CA GLY A 260 -9.92 -41.92 -26.30
C GLY A 260 -10.90 -40.75 -26.16
N TRP A 261 -10.51 -39.52 -26.54
CA TRP A 261 -11.44 -38.39 -26.61
C TRP A 261 -12.49 -38.64 -27.69
N LYS A 262 -13.76 -38.35 -27.36
CA LYS A 262 -14.91 -38.57 -28.25
C LYS A 262 -15.53 -37.22 -28.61
N PRO A 263 -15.08 -36.57 -29.68
CA PRO A 263 -15.58 -35.25 -30.05
C PRO A 263 -17.03 -35.30 -30.59
N PRO A 264 -17.79 -34.20 -30.45
CA PRO A 264 -19.06 -33.99 -31.15
C PRO A 264 -18.92 -33.95 -32.69
N ARG A 265 -17.73 -33.61 -33.20
CA ARG A 265 -17.39 -33.40 -34.62
C ARG A 265 -18.11 -32.20 -35.25
N THR A 266 -18.02 -31.04 -34.60
CA THR A 266 -18.43 -29.74 -35.16
C THR A 266 -17.21 -28.86 -35.47
N ALA A 267 -17.39 -27.82 -36.29
CA ALA A 267 -16.32 -26.87 -36.60
C ALA A 267 -15.79 -26.08 -35.37
N TRP A 268 -16.51 -26.11 -34.25
CA TRP A 268 -16.25 -25.29 -33.06
C TRP A 268 -16.14 -26.14 -31.79
N ASP A 269 -15.67 -27.37 -31.92
CA ASP A 269 -15.39 -28.23 -30.78
C ASP A 269 -14.12 -27.74 -30.07
N ILE A 270 -14.22 -27.45 -28.78
CA ILE A 270 -13.06 -27.10 -27.93
C ILE A 270 -12.27 -28.38 -27.64
N LEU A 271 -10.96 -28.34 -27.89
CA LEU A 271 -10.05 -29.43 -27.57
C LEU A 271 -9.94 -29.65 -26.04
N PRO A 272 -9.78 -30.91 -25.58
CA PRO A 272 -9.54 -31.17 -24.17
C PRO A 272 -8.12 -30.70 -23.78
N LEU A 273 -7.93 -30.36 -22.52
CA LEU A 273 -6.59 -30.13 -21.95
C LEU A 273 -5.91 -31.47 -21.73
N VAL A 274 -4.77 -31.68 -22.39
CA VAL A 274 -3.94 -32.88 -22.22
C VAL A 274 -2.73 -32.51 -21.37
N LEU A 275 -2.61 -33.14 -20.19
CA LEU A 275 -1.68 -32.76 -19.14
C LEU A 275 -0.87 -33.97 -18.68
N SER A 276 0.44 -33.79 -18.51
CA SER A 276 1.30 -34.78 -17.84
C SER A 276 2.03 -34.15 -16.66
N ALA A 277 2.14 -34.92 -15.59
CA ALA A 277 2.79 -34.51 -14.34
C ALA A 277 3.94 -35.47 -14.01
N ASN A 278 5.13 -34.91 -13.77
CA ASN A 278 6.30 -35.65 -13.33
C ASN A 278 6.68 -36.82 -14.27
N GLY A 279 6.66 -36.60 -15.59
CA GLY A 279 7.04 -37.58 -16.61
C GLY A 279 6.09 -38.77 -16.80
N LYS A 280 4.91 -38.76 -16.16
CA LYS A 280 3.90 -39.81 -16.34
C LYS A 280 3.15 -39.65 -17.65
N ASP A 281 2.55 -40.74 -18.12
CA ASP A 281 1.63 -40.69 -19.27
C ASP A 281 0.51 -39.66 -19.04
N PRO A 282 0.08 -38.95 -20.09
CA PRO A 282 -0.84 -37.83 -19.95
C PRO A 282 -2.29 -38.26 -19.66
N ASP A 283 -2.99 -37.41 -18.92
CA ASP A 283 -4.45 -37.44 -18.79
C ASP A 283 -5.07 -36.33 -19.67
N PHE A 284 -6.33 -36.49 -20.09
CA PHE A 284 -7.08 -35.45 -20.78
C PHE A 284 -8.34 -35.03 -20.02
N PHE A 285 -8.66 -33.74 -20.09
CA PHE A 285 -9.78 -33.12 -19.36
C PHE A 285 -10.59 -32.21 -20.30
N ASP A 286 -11.91 -32.40 -20.34
CA ASP A 286 -12.79 -31.50 -21.06
C ASP A 286 -12.89 -30.16 -20.30
N ILE A 287 -12.69 -29.04 -21.00
CA ILE A 287 -12.86 -27.69 -20.42
C ILE A 287 -14.36 -27.41 -20.28
N PRO A 288 -14.85 -26.98 -19.10
CA PRO A 288 -16.23 -26.53 -18.94
C PRO A 288 -16.56 -25.39 -19.91
N ARG A 289 -17.63 -25.53 -20.70
CA ARG A 289 -17.99 -24.54 -21.74
C ARG A 289 -18.28 -23.16 -21.15
N GLU A 290 -18.80 -23.11 -19.93
CA GLU A 290 -19.08 -21.87 -19.19
C GLU A 290 -17.84 -21.05 -18.84
N LEU A 291 -16.64 -21.66 -18.85
CA LEU A 291 -15.38 -20.93 -18.64
C LEU A 291 -14.85 -20.32 -19.94
N VAL A 292 -15.33 -20.77 -21.10
CA VAL A 292 -14.86 -20.31 -22.41
C VAL A 292 -15.81 -19.24 -22.94
N LEU A 293 -15.37 -17.98 -22.90
CA LEU A 293 -16.09 -16.89 -23.56
C LEU A 293 -15.88 -16.96 -25.08
N GLU A 294 -16.81 -17.57 -25.81
CA GLU A 294 -16.87 -17.56 -27.27
C GLU A 294 -17.62 -16.32 -27.77
N ILE A 295 -16.98 -15.50 -28.59
CA ILE A 295 -17.56 -14.32 -29.24
C ILE A 295 -18.05 -14.74 -30.62
N ARG A 296 -19.32 -14.47 -30.93
CA ARG A 296 -19.87 -14.68 -32.27
C ARG A 296 -19.58 -13.47 -33.14
N MET A 297 -19.21 -13.72 -34.39
CA MET A 297 -18.82 -12.66 -35.31
C MET A 297 -20.03 -12.10 -36.05
N THR A 298 -20.21 -10.79 -35.92
CA THR A 298 -21.16 -9.95 -36.65
C THR A 298 -20.41 -8.83 -37.36
N HIS A 299 -21.05 -8.17 -38.31
CA HIS A 299 -20.45 -7.06 -39.05
C HIS A 299 -21.37 -5.82 -38.99
N PRO A 300 -20.84 -4.61 -38.79
CA PRO A 300 -21.66 -3.39 -38.66
C PRO A 300 -22.43 -3.04 -39.94
N THR A 301 -21.94 -3.46 -41.11
CA THR A 301 -22.51 -3.11 -42.43
C THR A 301 -23.10 -4.30 -43.17
N TYR A 302 -22.66 -5.52 -42.88
CA TYR A 302 -22.97 -6.71 -43.68
C TYR A 302 -23.72 -7.72 -42.82
N GLU A 303 -25.05 -7.64 -42.80
CA GLU A 303 -25.89 -8.53 -41.99
C GLU A 303 -25.63 -10.03 -42.28
N TRP A 304 -25.35 -10.37 -43.54
CA TRP A 304 -25.03 -11.73 -43.96
C TRP A 304 -23.76 -12.30 -43.32
N PHE A 305 -22.93 -11.48 -42.67
CA PHE A 305 -21.71 -11.96 -42.01
C PHE A 305 -22.03 -12.89 -40.85
N GLU A 306 -23.16 -12.65 -40.14
CA GLU A 306 -23.62 -13.53 -39.06
C GLU A 306 -23.96 -14.95 -39.58
N ASP A 307 -24.44 -15.06 -40.83
CA ASP A 307 -24.74 -16.35 -41.47
C ASP A 307 -23.49 -17.22 -41.69
N LEU A 308 -22.29 -16.63 -41.65
CA LEU A 308 -21.04 -17.40 -41.70
C LEU A 308 -20.82 -18.20 -40.40
N ASN A 309 -21.57 -17.89 -39.33
CA ASN A 309 -21.54 -18.57 -38.02
C ASN A 309 -20.12 -18.70 -37.45
N LEU A 310 -19.30 -17.66 -37.70
CA LEU A 310 -17.94 -17.57 -37.20
C LEU A 310 -17.96 -17.20 -35.73
N ARG A 311 -17.02 -17.76 -34.98
CA ARG A 311 -16.83 -17.45 -33.57
C ARG A 311 -15.37 -17.60 -33.19
N TRP A 312 -14.96 -16.91 -32.13
CA TRP A 312 -13.61 -17.05 -31.57
C TRP A 312 -13.63 -16.91 -30.05
N TYR A 313 -12.78 -17.65 -29.35
CA TYR A 313 -12.67 -17.52 -27.90
C TYR A 313 -11.91 -16.25 -27.54
N ALA A 314 -12.31 -15.57 -26.47
CA ALA A 314 -11.78 -14.25 -26.13
C ALA A 314 -10.36 -14.26 -25.53
N LEU A 315 -9.92 -15.37 -24.93
CA LEU A 315 -8.69 -15.46 -24.14
C LEU A 315 -7.54 -16.16 -24.89
N PRO A 316 -6.47 -15.43 -25.30
CA PRO A 316 -5.29 -16.01 -25.96
C PRO A 316 -4.27 -16.53 -24.94
N ALA A 317 -4.55 -17.68 -24.32
CA ALA A 317 -3.65 -18.26 -23.33
C ALA A 317 -2.70 -19.30 -23.97
N VAL A 318 -1.44 -18.91 -24.19
CA VAL A 318 -0.37 -19.72 -24.77
C VAL A 318 0.26 -20.62 -23.71
N SER A 319 0.50 -21.89 -24.03
CA SER A 319 1.03 -22.89 -23.08
C SER A 319 2.16 -23.76 -23.62
N ASN A 320 2.57 -23.60 -24.89
CA ASN A 320 3.73 -24.28 -25.48
C ASN A 320 5.07 -23.55 -25.30
N MET A 321 5.13 -22.57 -24.39
CA MET A 321 6.38 -21.91 -24.04
C MET A 321 6.86 -22.39 -22.67
N ARG A 322 8.17 -22.65 -22.58
CA ARG A 322 8.89 -22.84 -21.33
C ARG A 322 9.24 -21.48 -20.75
N PHE A 323 9.04 -21.29 -19.45
CA PHE A 323 9.56 -20.14 -18.72
C PHE A 323 10.93 -20.48 -18.16
N ASP A 324 11.94 -19.68 -18.50
CA ASP A 324 13.34 -19.86 -18.10
C ASP A 324 13.80 -18.69 -17.24
N CYS A 325 14.21 -18.99 -16.01
CA CYS A 325 14.54 -17.99 -15.01
C CYS A 325 15.69 -18.46 -14.11
N GLY A 326 16.81 -17.72 -14.13
CA GLY A 326 17.96 -17.97 -13.24
C GLY A 326 18.60 -19.36 -13.40
N GLY A 327 18.54 -19.97 -14.59
CA GLY A 327 19.04 -21.33 -14.78
C GLY A 327 17.99 -22.42 -14.51
N ILE A 328 16.78 -22.04 -14.08
CA ILE A 328 15.67 -22.94 -13.80
C ILE A 328 14.66 -22.93 -14.95
N GLU A 329 14.25 -24.12 -15.37
CA GLU A 329 13.34 -24.32 -16.51
C GLU A 329 11.95 -24.78 -16.04
N PHE A 330 10.90 -24.03 -16.38
CA PHE A 330 9.51 -24.35 -16.09
C PHE A 330 8.77 -24.73 -17.39
N THR A 331 8.67 -26.03 -17.66
CA THR A 331 8.14 -26.59 -18.92
C THR A 331 6.62 -26.58 -19.02
N ALA A 332 5.91 -26.37 -17.91
CA ALA A 332 4.48 -26.14 -17.89
C ALA A 332 4.22 -24.73 -17.35
N SER A 333 4.08 -23.79 -18.27
CA SER A 333 3.71 -22.40 -17.97
C SER A 333 2.64 -21.94 -18.94
N ALA A 334 1.49 -21.51 -18.44
CA ALA A 334 0.41 -20.95 -19.25
C ALA A 334 0.37 -19.43 -19.08
N PHE A 335 0.51 -18.68 -20.17
CA PHE A 335 0.58 -17.22 -20.19
C PHE A 335 -0.50 -16.64 -21.09
N ASN A 336 -1.13 -15.53 -20.69
CA ASN A 336 -2.05 -14.80 -21.56
C ASN A 336 -1.80 -13.28 -21.55
N GLY A 337 -1.99 -12.67 -22.72
CA GLY A 337 -2.30 -11.25 -22.90
C GLY A 337 -3.75 -11.10 -23.37
N TRP A 338 -3.99 -10.14 -24.26
CA TRP A 338 -5.23 -10.04 -25.05
C TRP A 338 -4.90 -10.06 -26.54
N TYR A 339 -5.93 -10.31 -27.36
CA TYR A 339 -5.77 -10.38 -28.81
C TYR A 339 -5.49 -9.00 -29.42
N MET A 340 -4.64 -9.01 -30.45
CA MET A 340 -4.68 -7.98 -31.49
C MET A 340 -5.65 -8.43 -32.59
N SER A 341 -6.45 -7.53 -33.15
CA SER A 341 -7.49 -7.87 -34.12
C SER A 341 -6.97 -8.67 -35.32
N THR A 342 -5.78 -8.33 -35.80
CA THR A 342 -5.13 -8.99 -36.95
C THR A 342 -4.68 -10.43 -36.67
N GLU A 343 -4.54 -10.84 -35.40
CA GLU A 343 -4.30 -12.26 -35.08
C GLU A 343 -5.55 -13.10 -35.42
N ILE A 344 -6.75 -12.61 -35.09
CA ILE A 344 -8.00 -13.31 -35.40
C ILE A 344 -8.38 -13.08 -36.87
N GLY A 345 -8.55 -11.81 -37.25
CA GLY A 345 -9.10 -11.41 -38.55
C GLY A 345 -8.18 -11.75 -39.73
N CYS A 346 -6.88 -11.50 -39.64
CA CYS A 346 -5.95 -11.86 -40.71
C CYS A 346 -5.49 -13.31 -40.57
N ARG A 347 -4.86 -13.67 -39.45
CA ARG A 347 -4.16 -14.95 -39.37
C ARG A 347 -5.08 -16.14 -39.18
N ASN A 348 -6.01 -16.07 -38.22
CA ASN A 348 -6.84 -17.24 -37.89
C ASN A 348 -7.98 -17.44 -38.92
N PHE A 349 -8.59 -16.36 -39.40
CA PHE A 349 -9.71 -16.40 -40.35
C PHE A 349 -9.28 -16.43 -41.82
N CYS A 350 -8.28 -15.63 -42.21
CA CYS A 350 -8.00 -15.38 -43.62
C CYS A 350 -6.80 -16.13 -44.20
N ASP A 351 -5.81 -16.53 -43.39
CA ASP A 351 -4.64 -17.26 -43.91
C ASP A 351 -5.05 -18.59 -44.58
N THR A 352 -4.36 -18.92 -45.67
CA THR A 352 -4.66 -20.10 -46.50
C THR A 352 -4.38 -21.43 -45.79
N ASN A 353 -3.52 -21.42 -44.77
CA ASN A 353 -3.22 -22.57 -43.92
C ASN A 353 -4.11 -22.64 -42.66
N ARG A 354 -5.09 -21.74 -42.50
CA ARG A 354 -6.09 -21.70 -41.41
C ARG A 354 -7.51 -21.80 -41.99
N LEU A 355 -8.47 -20.97 -41.57
CA LEU A 355 -9.87 -21.10 -42.02
C LEU A 355 -10.09 -20.63 -43.47
N ASN A 356 -9.12 -19.92 -44.08
CA ASN A 356 -9.12 -19.51 -45.48
C ASN A 356 -10.45 -18.87 -45.97
N LEU A 357 -10.94 -17.87 -45.24
CA LEU A 357 -12.27 -17.29 -45.46
C LEU A 357 -12.34 -16.19 -46.53
N LEU A 358 -11.20 -15.70 -47.04
CA LEU A 358 -11.14 -14.53 -47.92
C LEU A 358 -12.06 -14.63 -49.15
N GLU A 359 -12.02 -15.75 -49.87
CA GLU A 359 -12.82 -15.93 -51.09
C GLU A 359 -14.32 -16.00 -50.80
N LYS A 360 -14.71 -16.64 -49.68
CA LYS A 360 -16.12 -16.73 -49.25
C LYS A 360 -16.67 -15.35 -48.90
N VAL A 361 -15.91 -14.56 -48.16
CA VAL A 361 -16.27 -13.18 -47.79
C VAL A 361 -16.34 -12.30 -49.03
N ALA A 362 -15.37 -12.41 -49.95
CA ALA A 362 -15.35 -11.65 -51.20
C ALA A 362 -16.58 -11.93 -52.09
N HIS A 363 -16.99 -13.19 -52.22
CA HIS A 363 -18.21 -13.54 -52.96
C HIS A 363 -19.48 -12.97 -52.32
N LYS A 364 -19.61 -13.02 -50.99
CA LYS A 364 -20.73 -12.44 -50.26
C LYS A 364 -20.77 -10.91 -50.34
N MET A 365 -19.60 -10.27 -50.46
CA MET A 365 -19.47 -8.83 -50.74
C MET A 365 -19.76 -8.46 -52.20
N GLY A 366 -19.94 -9.44 -53.10
CA GLY A 366 -20.12 -9.18 -54.54
C GLY A 366 -18.84 -8.75 -55.27
N LEU A 367 -17.66 -9.09 -54.74
CA LEU A 367 -16.37 -8.80 -55.38
C LEU A 367 -16.03 -9.85 -56.45
N ASP A 368 -15.37 -9.41 -57.54
CA ASP A 368 -14.88 -10.30 -58.59
C ASP A 368 -13.56 -10.98 -58.16
N THR A 369 -13.58 -12.29 -57.87
CA THR A 369 -12.39 -13.01 -57.38
C THR A 369 -11.46 -13.50 -58.49
N ARG A 370 -11.81 -13.32 -59.78
CA ARG A 370 -11.07 -13.87 -60.92
C ARG A 370 -9.70 -13.24 -61.15
N THR A 371 -9.50 -12.00 -60.69
CA THR A 371 -8.23 -11.27 -60.86
C THR A 371 -7.84 -10.53 -59.58
N PRO A 372 -6.59 -10.64 -59.10
CA PRO A 372 -6.15 -9.92 -57.90
C PRO A 372 -6.01 -8.40 -58.12
N ILE A 373 -6.03 -7.91 -59.37
CA ILE A 373 -5.82 -6.49 -59.71
C ILE A 373 -6.87 -5.57 -59.07
N ASN A 374 -8.07 -6.07 -58.80
CA ASN A 374 -9.16 -5.29 -58.19
C ASN A 374 -9.09 -5.23 -56.65
N LEU A 375 -8.03 -5.79 -56.06
CA LEU A 375 -7.74 -5.82 -54.62
C LEU A 375 -8.85 -6.50 -53.80
N TRP A 376 -9.51 -7.51 -54.37
CA TRP A 376 -10.60 -8.21 -53.66
C TRP A 376 -10.12 -8.86 -52.35
N LYS A 377 -8.88 -9.37 -52.31
CA LYS A 377 -8.30 -9.99 -51.11
C LYS A 377 -8.14 -8.97 -50.00
N ASP A 378 -7.58 -7.80 -50.31
CA ASP A 378 -7.36 -6.72 -49.35
C ASP A 378 -8.68 -6.20 -48.79
N LYS A 379 -9.68 -5.99 -49.66
CA LYS A 379 -11.03 -5.58 -49.25
C LYS A 379 -11.66 -6.60 -48.29
N ALA A 380 -11.66 -7.88 -48.65
CA ALA A 380 -12.22 -8.93 -47.80
C ALA A 380 -11.46 -9.08 -46.47
N LEU A 381 -10.14 -8.93 -46.48
CA LEU A 381 -9.28 -9.00 -45.29
C LEU A 381 -9.62 -7.87 -44.29
N VAL A 382 -9.82 -6.65 -44.80
CA VAL A 382 -10.19 -5.48 -43.98
C VAL A 382 -11.54 -5.72 -43.33
N GLU A 383 -12.57 -6.13 -44.08
CA GLU A 383 -13.90 -6.37 -43.52
C GLU A 383 -13.93 -7.51 -42.49
N CYS A 384 -13.08 -8.54 -42.64
CA CYS A 384 -12.92 -9.57 -41.61
C CYS A 384 -12.38 -8.99 -40.29
N ASN A 385 -11.45 -8.04 -40.35
CA ASN A 385 -10.92 -7.37 -39.15
C ASN A 385 -11.92 -6.40 -38.54
N VAL A 386 -12.71 -5.72 -39.36
CA VAL A 386 -13.83 -4.88 -38.91
C VAL A 386 -14.86 -5.73 -38.16
N ALA A 387 -15.22 -6.91 -38.70
CA ALA A 387 -16.11 -7.85 -38.03
C ALA A 387 -15.60 -8.23 -36.64
N VAL A 388 -14.31 -8.59 -36.53
CA VAL A 388 -13.69 -8.97 -35.26
C VAL A 388 -13.74 -7.84 -34.24
N LEU A 389 -13.30 -6.63 -34.60
CA LEU A 389 -13.31 -5.48 -33.70
C LEU A 389 -14.73 -5.14 -33.23
N HIS A 390 -15.68 -5.09 -34.17
CA HIS A 390 -17.08 -4.81 -33.88
C HIS A 390 -17.69 -5.84 -32.93
N SER A 391 -17.45 -7.13 -33.19
CA SER A 391 -18.00 -8.23 -32.41
C SER A 391 -17.46 -8.25 -30.98
N PHE A 392 -16.15 -8.05 -30.81
CA PHE A 392 -15.53 -7.96 -29.47
C PHE A 392 -16.06 -6.76 -28.69
N GLN A 393 -16.22 -5.59 -29.34
CA GLN A 393 -16.81 -4.42 -28.71
C GLN A 393 -18.26 -4.66 -28.29
N GLN A 394 -19.10 -5.27 -29.15
CA GLN A 394 -20.49 -5.61 -28.83
C GLN A 394 -20.59 -6.55 -27.60
N HIS A 395 -19.61 -7.43 -27.41
CA HIS A 395 -19.57 -8.38 -26.30
C HIS A 395 -18.79 -7.86 -25.08
N ASN A 396 -18.37 -6.58 -25.07
CA ASN A 396 -17.54 -5.98 -24.03
C ASN A 396 -16.26 -6.77 -23.72
N ALA A 397 -15.66 -7.36 -24.76
CA ALA A 397 -14.43 -8.14 -24.64
C ALA A 397 -13.20 -7.34 -25.08
N THR A 398 -12.14 -7.35 -24.27
CA THR A 398 -10.90 -6.62 -24.53
C THR A 398 -10.20 -7.15 -25.78
N ILE A 399 -9.93 -6.25 -26.71
CA ILE A 399 -9.13 -6.47 -27.92
C ILE A 399 -8.43 -5.16 -28.28
N VAL A 400 -7.29 -5.24 -28.96
CA VAL A 400 -6.57 -4.05 -29.46
C VAL A 400 -6.45 -4.09 -30.98
N ASP A 401 -6.59 -2.93 -31.63
CA ASP A 401 -6.27 -2.81 -33.05
C ASP A 401 -4.74 -2.71 -33.26
N HIS A 402 -4.31 -2.98 -34.49
CA HIS A 402 -2.90 -3.04 -34.82
C HIS A 402 -2.19 -1.67 -34.87
N HIS A 403 -2.91 -0.56 -35.06
CA HIS A 403 -2.31 0.78 -34.99
C HIS A 403 -1.98 1.15 -33.55
N THR A 404 -2.96 1.02 -32.65
CA THR A 404 -2.77 1.29 -31.22
C THR A 404 -1.70 0.40 -30.61
N ALA A 405 -1.65 -0.88 -31.00
CA ALA A 405 -0.62 -1.81 -30.55
C ALA A 405 0.79 -1.39 -31.04
N SER A 406 0.89 -0.93 -32.29
CA SER A 406 2.15 -0.45 -32.88
C SER A 406 2.68 0.81 -32.18
N GLU A 407 1.83 1.80 -31.93
CA GLU A 407 2.21 3.01 -31.17
C GLU A 407 2.66 2.66 -29.75
N SER A 408 1.94 1.75 -29.09
CA SER A 408 2.28 1.28 -27.75
C SER A 408 3.65 0.59 -27.73
N PHE A 409 3.97 -0.16 -28.79
CA PHE A 409 5.28 -0.79 -28.91
C PHE A 409 6.41 0.23 -29.09
N ILE A 410 6.22 1.27 -29.90
CA ILE A 410 7.25 2.32 -30.07
C ILE A 410 7.54 3.01 -28.75
N LYS A 411 6.50 3.32 -27.95
CA LYS A 411 6.67 3.85 -26.58
C LYS A 411 7.48 2.88 -25.69
N HIS A 412 7.22 1.57 -25.81
CA HIS A 412 8.02 0.57 -25.09
C HIS A 412 9.47 0.57 -25.57
N LEU A 413 9.72 0.58 -26.88
CA LEU A 413 11.05 0.64 -27.48
C LEU A 413 11.85 1.86 -26.98
N ASP A 414 11.23 3.04 -26.97
CA ASP A 414 11.85 4.28 -26.50
C ASP A 414 12.20 4.21 -25.01
N ASN A 415 11.28 3.70 -24.19
CA ASN A 415 11.50 3.49 -22.76
C ASN A 415 12.64 2.50 -22.49
N GLU A 416 12.69 1.39 -23.21
CA GLU A 416 13.76 0.40 -23.05
C GLU A 416 15.12 0.94 -23.51
N ASN A 417 15.16 1.73 -24.59
CA ASN A 417 16.38 2.42 -25.00
C ASN A 417 16.84 3.45 -23.96
N ARG A 418 15.93 4.20 -23.36
CA ARG A 418 16.26 5.14 -22.28
C ARG A 418 16.77 4.44 -21.03
N LEU A 419 16.09 3.38 -20.60
CA LEU A 419 16.36 2.72 -19.32
C LEU A 419 17.55 1.76 -19.35
N ARG A 420 17.71 1.00 -20.44
CA ARG A 420 18.73 -0.05 -20.55
C ARG A 420 19.51 -0.03 -21.87
N SER A 421 19.29 0.98 -22.72
CA SER A 421 19.98 1.14 -24.00
C SER A 421 19.83 -0.06 -24.94
N GLY A 422 18.64 -0.65 -25.01
CA GLY A 422 18.30 -1.64 -26.03
C GLY A 422 16.94 -2.29 -25.84
N CYS A 423 16.37 -2.80 -26.94
CA CYS A 423 15.08 -3.51 -26.94
C CYS A 423 15.07 -4.67 -27.94
N PRO A 424 15.17 -5.93 -27.46
CA PRO A 424 15.15 -7.10 -28.34
C PRO A 424 13.81 -7.26 -29.04
N SER A 425 13.80 -7.29 -30.37
CA SER A 425 12.56 -7.31 -31.14
C SER A 425 12.68 -8.08 -32.46
N ASP A 426 11.70 -8.93 -32.75
CA ASP A 426 11.57 -9.65 -34.01
C ASP A 426 10.65 -8.87 -34.95
N TRP A 427 11.24 -8.14 -35.91
CA TRP A 427 10.50 -7.26 -36.82
C TRP A 427 9.36 -8.00 -37.55
N ILE A 428 9.60 -9.26 -37.97
CA ILE A 428 8.63 -10.08 -38.70
C ILE A 428 7.36 -10.31 -37.87
N TRP A 429 7.49 -10.36 -36.54
CA TRP A 429 6.40 -10.65 -35.64
C TRP A 429 5.77 -9.41 -35.00
N VAL A 430 6.57 -8.37 -34.77
CA VAL A 430 6.11 -7.10 -34.21
C VAL A 430 5.31 -6.31 -35.25
N VAL A 431 5.69 -6.37 -36.53
CA VAL A 431 4.96 -5.68 -37.59
C VAL A 431 3.66 -6.41 -37.90
N PRO A 432 2.50 -5.72 -37.85
CA PRO A 432 1.22 -6.35 -38.11
C PRO A 432 1.08 -6.79 -39.59
N PRO A 433 0.34 -7.87 -39.88
CA PRO A 433 0.20 -8.41 -41.24
C PRO A 433 -0.72 -7.58 -42.15
N MET A 434 -1.45 -6.60 -41.61
CA MET A 434 -2.37 -5.73 -42.33
C MET A 434 -1.94 -4.28 -42.17
N SER A 435 -1.99 -3.52 -43.27
CA SER A 435 -1.69 -2.09 -43.30
C SER A 435 -0.34 -1.72 -42.68
N ALA A 436 0.65 -2.59 -42.81
CA ALA A 436 1.93 -2.46 -42.11
C ALA A 436 2.64 -1.13 -42.39
N SER A 437 2.68 -0.70 -43.67
CA SER A 437 3.39 0.51 -44.11
C SER A 437 2.82 1.83 -43.60
N ILE A 438 1.71 1.81 -42.87
CA ILE A 438 1.12 2.99 -42.21
C ILE A 438 1.15 2.85 -40.68
N THR A 439 1.96 1.92 -40.16
CA THR A 439 2.21 1.75 -38.73
C THR A 439 3.65 2.16 -38.41
N PRO A 440 3.90 2.80 -37.26
CA PRO A 440 5.24 3.32 -36.96
C PRO A 440 6.28 2.21 -36.75
N VAL A 441 5.84 0.99 -36.36
CA VAL A 441 6.73 -0.18 -36.22
C VAL A 441 7.33 -0.66 -37.54
N PHE A 442 6.67 -0.39 -38.68
CA PHE A 442 7.19 -0.79 -39.98
C PHE A 442 8.44 0.01 -40.38
N HIS A 443 8.48 1.29 -40.03
CA HIS A 443 9.57 2.20 -40.38
C HIS A 443 10.76 2.14 -39.42
N GLN A 444 10.64 1.39 -38.33
CA GLN A 444 11.66 1.30 -37.29
C GLN A 444 12.55 0.07 -37.50
N GLU A 445 13.85 0.28 -37.71
CA GLU A 445 14.82 -0.82 -37.66
C GLU A 445 14.86 -1.43 -36.24
N MET A 446 14.90 -2.76 -36.17
CA MET A 446 14.89 -3.51 -34.91
C MET A 446 16.00 -4.57 -34.90
N ALA A 447 16.60 -4.78 -33.72
CA ALA A 447 17.61 -5.82 -33.52
C ALA A 447 17.00 -7.05 -32.85
N LEU A 448 17.16 -8.22 -33.47
CA LEU A 448 16.75 -9.50 -32.90
C LEU A 448 17.90 -10.12 -32.09
N TYR A 449 17.70 -10.24 -30.78
CA TYR A 449 18.56 -10.94 -29.84
C TYR A 449 17.70 -11.42 -28.65
N TYR A 450 18.25 -12.30 -27.81
CA TYR A 450 17.49 -12.93 -26.72
C TYR A 450 18.13 -12.61 -25.37
N LEU A 451 17.29 -12.19 -24.41
CA LEU A 451 17.68 -11.89 -23.02
C LEU A 451 17.09 -12.94 -22.09
N LYS A 452 17.72 -13.13 -20.92
CA LYS A 452 17.19 -13.94 -19.81
C LYS A 452 16.74 -13.02 -18.66
N PRO A 453 15.74 -13.40 -17.85
CA PRO A 453 14.77 -14.51 -18.04
C PRO A 453 14.00 -14.42 -19.36
N SER A 454 13.48 -15.55 -19.87
CA SER A 454 12.82 -15.64 -21.18
C SER A 454 11.61 -16.59 -21.20
N TYR A 455 10.75 -16.39 -22.20
CA TYR A 455 9.76 -17.38 -22.64
C TYR A 455 10.23 -18.00 -23.96
N GLU A 456 10.39 -19.32 -23.98
CA GLU A 456 11.00 -20.04 -25.09
C GLU A 456 10.07 -21.11 -25.61
N TYR A 457 9.89 -21.18 -26.93
CA TYR A 457 9.17 -22.29 -27.54
C TYR A 457 9.89 -23.61 -27.26
N GLN A 458 9.10 -24.64 -27.00
CA GLN A 458 9.55 -26.00 -26.78
C GLN A 458 8.88 -26.95 -27.78
N GLU A 459 9.54 -28.06 -28.10
CA GLU A 459 8.97 -29.10 -28.96
C GLU A 459 7.64 -29.62 -28.39
N PRO A 460 6.64 -29.94 -29.23
CA PRO A 460 5.38 -30.50 -28.76
C PRO A 460 5.58 -31.74 -27.89
N ALA A 461 4.91 -31.78 -26.73
CA ALA A 461 5.14 -32.80 -25.70
C ALA A 461 4.95 -34.23 -26.22
N TRP A 462 4.01 -34.46 -27.13
CA TRP A 462 3.75 -35.78 -27.70
C TRP A 462 4.85 -36.31 -28.64
N LYS A 463 5.75 -35.43 -29.12
CA LYS A 463 6.89 -35.84 -29.95
C LYS A 463 8.08 -36.30 -29.10
N THR A 464 8.20 -35.80 -27.88
CA THR A 464 9.31 -36.13 -26.97
C THR A 464 8.92 -37.12 -25.87
N HIS A 465 7.62 -37.27 -25.57
CA HIS A 465 7.13 -38.15 -24.51
C HIS A 465 7.44 -39.64 -24.78
N GLN A 466 8.04 -40.30 -23.78
CA GLN A 466 8.28 -41.74 -23.80
C GLN A 466 7.15 -42.47 -23.08
N TRP A 467 6.29 -43.14 -23.85
CA TRP A 467 5.18 -43.93 -23.32
C TRP A 467 5.67 -45.06 -22.42
N GLN A 468 5.11 -45.18 -21.22
CA GLN A 468 5.46 -46.25 -20.29
C GLN A 468 4.93 -47.58 -20.83
N LYS A 469 5.81 -48.54 -21.14
CA LYS A 469 5.41 -49.87 -21.64
C LYS A 469 4.49 -50.56 -20.64
N SER A 470 3.22 -50.71 -20.97
CA SER A 470 2.29 -51.56 -20.24
C SER A 470 2.77 -53.02 -20.33
N LYS A 471 2.90 -53.71 -19.19
CA LYS A 471 3.12 -55.16 -19.17
C LYS A 471 1.98 -55.84 -19.96
N PRO A 472 2.27 -56.78 -20.87
CA PRO A 472 1.24 -57.51 -21.57
C PRO A 472 0.62 -58.52 -20.60
N THR A 473 -0.49 -58.15 -19.97
CA THR A 473 -1.42 -59.11 -19.39
C THR A 473 -2.67 -59.15 -20.24
N THR A 474 -2.97 -60.35 -20.70
CA THR A 474 -4.15 -60.75 -21.48
C THR A 474 -5.44 -60.15 -20.91
N ASP A 475 -6.27 -59.63 -21.82
CA ASP A 475 -7.64 -59.19 -21.63
C ASP A 475 -7.91 -58.10 -20.57
N LYS A 476 -7.69 -56.83 -20.94
CA LYS A 476 -8.66 -55.70 -20.80
C LYS A 476 -8.09 -54.36 -21.29
N LYS A 477 -8.98 -53.57 -21.90
CA LYS A 477 -8.84 -52.19 -22.42
C LYS A 477 -7.80 -51.33 -21.68
N VAL A 478 -6.94 -50.67 -22.45
CA VAL A 478 -6.11 -49.53 -22.01
C VAL A 478 -6.99 -48.55 -21.22
N ILE A 479 -6.80 -48.49 -19.90
CA ILE A 479 -7.60 -47.66 -19.00
C ILE A 479 -7.03 -46.23 -19.03
N ASN A 480 -7.34 -45.47 -20.06
CA ASN A 480 -7.20 -44.02 -20.04
C ASN A 480 -8.46 -43.42 -19.39
N ARG A 481 -8.31 -42.82 -18.21
CA ARG A 481 -9.43 -42.43 -17.33
C ARG A 481 -10.11 -41.15 -17.85
N LYS A 482 -11.24 -41.29 -18.53
CA LYS A 482 -12.16 -40.17 -18.79
C LYS A 482 -12.85 -39.75 -17.48
N PHE A 483 -12.36 -38.70 -16.83
CA PHE A 483 -13.02 -38.12 -15.65
C PHE A 483 -14.33 -37.43 -16.07
N HIS A 484 -15.45 -37.80 -15.43
CA HIS A 484 -16.77 -37.22 -15.74
C HIS A 484 -16.97 -35.88 -15.02
N PHE A 485 -17.61 -34.91 -15.69
CA PHE A 485 -17.97 -33.57 -15.20
C PHE A 485 -18.58 -33.56 -13.78
N LYS A 486 -19.35 -34.57 -13.37
CA LYS A 486 -19.90 -34.67 -12.00
C LYS A 486 -18.86 -34.95 -10.90
N GLN A 487 -17.75 -35.62 -11.21
CA GLN A 487 -16.64 -35.85 -10.27
C GLN A 487 -15.76 -34.60 -10.15
N ILE A 488 -15.58 -33.87 -11.26
CA ILE A 488 -14.84 -32.60 -11.32
C ILE A 488 -15.66 -31.46 -10.72
N ALA A 489 -16.97 -31.35 -10.98
CA ALA A 489 -17.85 -30.37 -10.34
C ALA A 489 -17.99 -30.63 -8.83
N ARG A 490 -17.90 -31.90 -8.38
CA ARG A 490 -17.73 -32.22 -6.96
C ARG A 490 -16.35 -31.82 -6.47
N ALA A 491 -15.27 -32.02 -7.21
CA ALA A 491 -13.93 -31.57 -6.82
C ALA A 491 -13.80 -30.03 -6.79
N VAL A 492 -14.45 -29.29 -7.70
CA VAL A 492 -14.55 -27.81 -7.75
C VAL A 492 -15.45 -27.28 -6.62
N LYS A 493 -16.53 -28.00 -6.28
CA LYS A 493 -17.40 -27.71 -5.13
C LYS A 493 -16.83 -28.24 -3.80
N PHE A 494 -15.83 -29.12 -3.85
CA PHE A 494 -15.13 -29.66 -2.68
C PHE A 494 -13.80 -28.95 -2.46
N THR A 495 -13.19 -28.32 -3.48
CA THR A 495 -12.15 -27.29 -3.34
C THR A 495 -12.76 -26.00 -2.81
N SER A 496 -14.00 -25.64 -3.20
CA SER A 496 -14.78 -24.60 -2.50
C SER A 496 -14.92 -24.87 -0.99
N LYS A 497 -14.91 -26.15 -0.56
CA LYS A 497 -14.86 -26.57 0.86
C LYS A 497 -13.46 -26.86 1.41
N LEU A 498 -12.48 -27.17 0.58
CA LEU A 498 -11.07 -27.37 0.97
C LEU A 498 -10.38 -26.04 1.28
N PHE A 499 -10.95 -24.91 0.82
CA PHE A 499 -10.61 -23.56 1.28
C PHE A 499 -10.79 -23.36 2.79
N GLY A 500 -11.53 -24.24 3.49
CA GLY A 500 -11.63 -24.22 4.95
C GLY A 500 -10.31 -24.49 5.69
N ARG A 501 -9.33 -25.13 5.03
CA ARG A 501 -7.95 -25.29 5.56
C ARG A 501 -6.96 -24.28 4.97
N ALA A 502 -7.38 -23.43 4.04
CA ALA A 502 -6.60 -22.37 3.41
C ALA A 502 -6.78 -21.00 4.09
N LEU A 503 -7.16 -20.97 5.37
CA LEU A 503 -7.17 -19.74 6.19
C LEU A 503 -5.79 -19.04 6.20
N SER A 504 -4.70 -19.76 5.93
CA SER A 504 -3.33 -19.21 5.83
C SER A 504 -2.94 -18.69 4.44
N LYS A 505 -3.83 -18.69 3.43
CA LYS A 505 -3.52 -18.36 2.02
C LYS A 505 -4.38 -17.25 1.38
N ARG A 506 -5.23 -16.55 2.16
CA ARG A 506 -5.91 -15.34 1.65
C ARG A 506 -4.89 -14.23 1.38
N ILE A 507 -5.16 -13.35 0.41
CA ILE A 507 -4.30 -12.21 0.08
C ILE A 507 -4.08 -11.39 1.34
N LYS A 508 -2.81 -11.10 1.67
CA LYS A 508 -2.45 -10.34 2.87
C LYS A 508 -2.95 -8.91 2.70
N ALA A 509 -3.75 -8.45 3.67
CA ALA A 509 -4.15 -7.05 3.79
C ALA A 509 -3.59 -6.51 5.10
N THR A 510 -2.60 -5.65 5.01
CA THR A 510 -1.94 -5.09 6.18
C THR A 510 -2.55 -3.73 6.49
N VAL A 511 -3.12 -3.58 7.68
CA VAL A 511 -3.69 -2.34 8.20
C VAL A 511 -2.71 -1.75 9.20
N LEU A 512 -2.08 -0.63 8.85
CA LEU A 512 -1.19 0.10 9.74
C LEU A 512 -1.92 1.25 10.42
N TYR A 513 -1.63 1.48 11.70
CA TYR A 513 -2.15 2.64 12.41
C TYR A 513 -1.10 3.39 13.23
N ALA A 514 -1.30 4.70 13.34
CA ALA A 514 -0.62 5.56 14.30
C ALA A 514 -1.63 6.44 15.04
N THR A 515 -1.52 6.47 16.37
CA THR A 515 -2.52 7.06 17.26
C THR A 515 -1.90 7.57 18.56
N GLU A 516 -2.39 8.70 19.05
CA GLU A 516 -2.07 9.22 20.40
C GLU A 516 -3.15 8.85 21.42
N THR A 517 -4.42 8.96 21.03
CA THR A 517 -5.58 8.79 21.95
C THR A 517 -6.37 7.51 21.72
N GLY A 518 -5.97 6.66 20.75
CA GLY A 518 -6.57 5.35 20.49
C GLY A 518 -7.64 5.32 19.39
N LYS A 519 -8.11 6.47 18.89
CA LYS A 519 -9.19 6.50 17.88
C LYS A 519 -8.80 5.85 16.55
N SER A 520 -7.58 6.09 16.06
CA SER A 520 -7.08 5.48 14.82
C SER A 520 -6.84 3.97 14.99
N GLU A 521 -6.41 3.53 16.18
CA GLU A 521 -6.31 2.10 16.50
C GLU A 521 -7.69 1.42 16.46
N GLN A 522 -8.72 2.06 17.03
CA GLN A 522 -10.09 1.54 16.99
C GLN A 522 -10.57 1.36 15.54
N PHE A 523 -10.44 2.39 14.71
CA PHE A 523 -10.81 2.31 13.29
C PHE A 523 -9.99 1.28 12.52
N ALA A 524 -8.70 1.14 12.80
CA ALA A 524 -7.86 0.12 12.17
C ALA A 524 -8.30 -1.31 12.56
N LYS A 525 -8.69 -1.53 13.82
CA LYS A 525 -9.25 -2.81 14.28
C LYS A 525 -10.60 -3.12 13.62
N GLU A 526 -11.50 -2.13 13.54
CA GLU A 526 -12.76 -2.26 12.80
C GLU A 526 -12.51 -2.60 11.32
N LEU A 527 -11.56 -1.91 10.68
CA LEU A 527 -11.15 -2.17 9.30
C LEU A 527 -10.56 -3.58 9.13
N GLY A 528 -9.76 -4.05 10.09
CA GLY A 528 -9.21 -5.40 10.11
C GLY A 528 -10.30 -6.48 10.16
N VAL A 529 -11.36 -6.28 10.95
CA VAL A 529 -12.51 -7.19 10.98
C VAL A 529 -13.22 -7.20 9.63
N ILE A 530 -13.50 -6.02 9.05
CA ILE A 530 -14.16 -5.88 7.74
C ILE A 530 -13.35 -6.60 6.65
N PHE A 531 -12.05 -6.33 6.56
CA PHE A 531 -11.18 -6.95 5.57
C PHE A 531 -10.97 -8.43 5.84
N GLY A 532 -11.04 -8.89 7.09
CA GLY A 532 -10.94 -10.31 7.46
C GLY A 532 -12.00 -11.20 6.81
N HIS A 533 -13.14 -10.64 6.36
CA HIS A 533 -14.15 -11.39 5.61
C HIS A 533 -13.62 -11.91 4.26
N ALA A 534 -12.83 -11.11 3.53
CA ALA A 534 -12.33 -11.44 2.19
C ALA A 534 -10.80 -11.67 2.12
N PHE A 535 -10.03 -11.07 3.03
CA PHE A 535 -8.56 -11.03 3.03
C PHE A 535 -7.97 -11.74 4.27
N ASN A 536 -6.66 -11.98 4.26
CA ASN A 536 -5.88 -12.25 5.48
C ASN A 536 -5.48 -10.91 6.10
N ALA A 537 -6.42 -10.30 6.83
CA ALA A 537 -6.23 -8.98 7.41
C ALA A 537 -5.34 -9.04 8.66
N GLN A 538 -4.30 -8.21 8.70
CA GLN A 538 -3.42 -8.05 9.86
C GLN A 538 -3.38 -6.59 10.26
N VAL A 539 -3.58 -6.29 11.54
CA VAL A 539 -3.57 -4.92 12.05
C VAL A 539 -2.31 -4.72 12.89
N HIS A 540 -1.50 -3.73 12.56
CA HIS A 540 -0.24 -3.44 13.26
C HIS A 540 -0.13 -1.96 13.62
N CYS A 541 0.47 -1.68 14.78
CA CYS A 541 0.94 -0.33 15.07
C CYS A 541 2.15 -0.01 14.17
N MET A 542 2.23 1.22 13.66
CA MET A 542 3.36 1.64 12.83
C MET A 542 4.72 1.47 13.52
N ALA A 543 4.80 1.66 14.85
CA ALA A 543 6.04 1.48 15.61
C ALA A 543 6.48 0.02 15.74
N ASP A 544 5.54 -0.93 15.67
CA ASP A 544 5.81 -2.37 15.80
C ASP A 544 5.94 -3.06 14.43
N TYR A 545 5.67 -2.33 13.35
CA TYR A 545 5.71 -2.85 11.99
C TYR A 545 7.14 -2.85 11.44
N ASP A 546 7.59 -4.01 10.97
CA ASP A 546 8.87 -4.14 10.28
C ASP A 546 8.79 -3.51 8.88
N ILE A 547 9.36 -2.31 8.75
CA ILE A 547 9.36 -1.55 7.50
C ILE A 547 9.98 -2.33 6.34
N THR A 548 10.89 -3.28 6.59
CA THR A 548 11.50 -4.07 5.52
C THR A 548 10.51 -4.97 4.78
N SER A 549 9.34 -5.22 5.38
CA SER A 549 8.25 -5.99 4.77
C SER A 549 7.35 -5.17 3.84
N ILE A 550 7.45 -3.83 3.86
CA ILE A 550 6.49 -2.94 3.14
C ILE A 550 6.49 -3.15 1.63
N GLU A 551 7.64 -3.46 1.03
CA GLU A 551 7.79 -3.74 -0.41
C GLU A 551 7.12 -5.07 -0.84
N HIS A 552 6.83 -5.94 0.13
CA HIS A 552 6.23 -7.25 -0.08
C HIS A 552 4.73 -7.27 0.22
N GLU A 553 4.15 -6.14 0.64
CA GLU A 553 2.73 -6.02 0.89
C GLU A 553 1.94 -6.03 -0.42
N ALA A 554 0.86 -6.81 -0.46
CA ALA A 554 -0.07 -6.79 -1.59
C ALA A 554 -1.07 -5.64 -1.46
N LEU A 555 -1.65 -5.50 -0.27
CA LEU A 555 -2.60 -4.44 0.09
C LEU A 555 -2.20 -3.81 1.43
N LEU A 556 -1.97 -2.50 1.43
CA LEU A 556 -1.60 -1.69 2.58
C LEU A 556 -2.68 -0.64 2.86
N LEU A 557 -3.35 -0.73 4.00
CA LEU A 557 -4.33 0.25 4.45
C LEU A 557 -3.74 1.04 5.61
N VAL A 558 -3.80 2.36 5.55
CA VAL A 558 -3.25 3.22 6.61
C VAL A 558 -4.37 3.99 7.30
N VAL A 559 -4.43 3.92 8.62
CA VAL A 559 -5.37 4.67 9.46
C VAL A 559 -4.57 5.46 10.49
N THR A 560 -4.36 6.76 10.27
CA THR A 560 -3.47 7.55 11.13
C THR A 560 -4.07 8.87 11.56
N SER A 561 -3.78 9.29 12.79
CA SER A 561 -4.05 10.64 13.29
C SER A 561 -2.89 11.60 13.01
N THR A 562 -3.09 12.87 13.33
CA THR A 562 -2.06 13.93 13.33
C THR A 562 -2.08 14.57 14.72
N PHE A 563 -0.91 14.87 15.28
CA PHE A 563 -0.76 15.45 16.62
C PHE A 563 0.09 16.72 16.60
N GLY A 564 0.22 17.39 17.75
CA GLY A 564 1.04 18.60 17.88
C GLY A 564 0.63 19.70 16.89
N ASN A 565 1.59 20.19 16.10
CA ASN A 565 1.36 21.22 15.07
C ASN A 565 1.42 20.62 13.66
N GLY A 566 0.79 19.46 13.45
CA GLY A 566 0.85 18.74 12.16
C GLY A 566 1.82 17.56 12.15
N ASP A 567 2.32 17.18 13.32
CA ASP A 567 3.32 16.13 13.53
C ASP A 567 2.69 14.72 13.50
N PRO A 568 3.47 13.69 13.17
CA PRO A 568 3.09 12.30 13.43
C PRO A 568 2.77 12.05 14.90
N PRO A 569 1.81 11.16 15.21
CA PRO A 569 1.73 10.50 16.51
C PRO A 569 3.08 9.87 16.90
N GLU A 570 3.39 9.75 18.19
CA GLU A 570 4.66 9.20 18.69
C GLU A 570 4.98 7.82 18.09
N ASN A 571 3.95 6.96 17.96
CA ASN A 571 4.07 5.63 17.36
C ASN A 571 4.05 5.60 15.82
N GLY A 572 4.01 6.76 15.16
CA GLY A 572 4.11 6.91 13.70
C GLY A 572 5.40 7.58 13.22
N ILE A 573 6.21 8.15 14.14
CA ILE A 573 7.44 8.90 13.81
C ILE A 573 8.41 8.04 12.99
N ALA A 574 8.86 6.92 13.54
CA ALA A 574 9.86 6.06 12.90
C ALA A 574 9.40 5.54 11.53
N PHE A 575 8.12 5.23 11.37
CA PHE A 575 7.56 4.79 10.09
C PHE A 575 7.62 5.89 9.04
N GLY A 576 7.27 7.12 9.41
CA GLY A 576 7.42 8.29 8.54
C GLY A 576 8.87 8.51 8.12
N GLU A 577 9.81 8.43 9.07
CA GLU A 577 11.25 8.58 8.82
C GLU A 577 11.77 7.54 7.82
N HIS A 578 11.44 6.26 8.02
CA HIS A 578 11.88 5.21 7.09
C HIS A 578 11.31 5.35 5.68
N LEU A 579 10.07 5.84 5.52
CA LEU A 579 9.51 6.11 4.19
C LEU A 579 10.27 7.24 3.49
N CYS A 580 10.72 8.27 4.21
CA CYS A 580 11.58 9.31 3.66
C CYS A 580 12.92 8.73 3.20
N GLU A 581 13.56 7.92 4.05
CA GLU A 581 14.86 7.31 3.76
C GLU A 581 14.78 6.46 2.47
N LEU A 582 13.70 5.68 2.31
CA LEU A 582 13.44 4.92 1.08
C LEU A 582 13.33 5.79 -0.17
N LEU A 583 12.82 7.01 -0.04
CA LEU A 583 12.65 7.94 -1.16
C LEU A 583 13.97 8.60 -1.57
N TYR A 584 14.84 8.93 -0.60
CA TYR A 584 16.03 9.76 -0.80
C TYR A 584 17.37 9.01 -0.82
N ALA A 585 17.38 7.67 -0.72
CA ALA A 585 18.61 6.86 -0.68
C ALA A 585 19.60 7.01 -1.87
N ASP A 586 19.28 7.76 -2.94
CA ASP A 586 20.10 7.93 -4.15
C ASP A 586 20.81 9.31 -4.29
N GLU A 587 20.57 10.30 -3.41
CA GLU A 587 21.14 11.67 -3.58
C GLU A 587 22.51 11.94 -2.92
N GLU A 588 23.36 10.93 -2.68
CA GLU A 588 24.72 11.16 -2.16
C GLU A 588 25.70 11.84 -3.15
N GLY A 589 25.24 12.26 -4.34
CA GLY A 589 26.09 12.76 -5.43
C GLY A 589 26.00 14.25 -5.78
N SER A 590 25.07 15.02 -5.19
CA SER A 590 24.94 16.46 -5.50
C SER A 590 25.25 17.30 -4.25
N GLY A 591 26.11 18.31 -4.37
CA GLY A 591 26.58 19.13 -3.25
C GLY A 591 25.53 20.05 -2.61
N ASN A 592 24.24 19.75 -2.71
CA ASN A 592 23.19 20.38 -1.91
C ASN A 592 22.98 19.55 -0.64
N GLN A 593 22.92 20.22 0.52
CA GLN A 593 22.54 19.56 1.77
C GLN A 593 21.18 18.86 1.60
N MET A 594 21.14 17.55 1.86
CA MET A 594 19.88 16.81 1.95
C MET A 594 18.95 17.50 2.96
N PRO A 595 17.66 17.70 2.64
CA PRO A 595 16.68 18.13 3.63
C PRO A 595 16.65 17.12 4.78
N THR A 596 16.77 17.56 6.03
CA THR A 596 16.71 16.64 7.17
C THR A 596 15.31 16.01 7.29
N THR A 597 15.19 14.78 7.82
CA THR A 597 13.91 14.04 7.88
C THR A 597 12.78 14.80 8.60
N LYS A 598 13.13 15.65 9.59
CA LYS A 598 12.19 16.56 10.27
C LYS A 598 11.58 17.61 9.33
N SER A 599 12.32 17.98 8.31
CA SER A 599 12.05 19.09 7.42
C SER A 599 11.04 18.73 6.32
N LEU A 600 11.05 17.47 5.89
CA LEU A 600 10.08 16.89 4.95
C LEU A 600 8.73 16.57 5.62
N ILE A 601 8.74 16.19 6.90
CA ILE A 601 7.54 15.91 7.71
C ILE A 601 6.82 17.21 8.11
N MET A 602 7.56 18.30 8.33
CA MET A 602 7.03 19.62 8.71
C MET A 602 6.64 20.52 7.52
N ALA A 603 7.01 20.15 6.29
CA ALA A 603 6.63 20.88 5.10
C ALA A 603 5.13 20.66 4.79
N ASN A 604 4.39 21.75 4.64
CA ASN A 604 2.99 21.68 4.23
C ASN A 604 2.88 21.20 2.77
N SER A 605 1.69 20.71 2.36
CA SER A 605 1.49 20.12 1.02
C SER A 605 1.84 21.04 -0.17
N GLN A 606 1.92 22.35 0.06
CA GLN A 606 2.33 23.35 -0.94
C GLN A 606 3.86 23.46 -1.07
N GLU A 607 4.62 23.29 0.02
CA GLU A 607 6.09 23.32 0.01
C GLU A 607 6.68 22.06 -0.63
N LEU A 608 6.06 20.92 -0.39
CA LEU A 608 6.38 19.63 -1.01
C LEU A 608 6.18 19.60 -2.54
N GLN A 609 5.42 20.54 -3.12
CA GLN A 609 5.29 20.72 -4.58
C GLN A 609 6.45 21.55 -5.19
N ARG A 610 7.14 22.36 -4.38
CA ARG A 610 8.25 23.20 -4.85
C ARG A 610 9.58 22.44 -4.90
N TRP A 611 9.78 21.45 -4.04
CA TRP A 611 10.99 20.62 -4.03
C TRP A 611 10.97 19.49 -5.06
N SER A 612 9.79 18.96 -5.39
CA SER A 612 9.63 18.10 -6.56
C SER A 612 9.59 19.00 -7.80
N GLY A 613 10.61 18.95 -8.66
CA GLY A 613 10.51 19.56 -9.98
C GLY A 613 9.21 19.12 -10.67
N ASN A 614 8.36 20.10 -10.98
CA ASN A 614 7.03 20.02 -11.59
C ASN A 614 6.49 18.61 -11.95
N PRO A 615 5.87 17.85 -11.02
CA PRO A 615 5.08 16.67 -11.37
C PRO A 615 3.61 17.09 -11.56
N LYS A 616 3.04 16.72 -12.72
CA LYS A 616 1.65 16.99 -13.08
C LYS A 616 0.69 16.46 -12.01
N LYS A 617 -0.26 17.31 -11.58
CA LYS A 617 -1.43 16.92 -10.78
C LYS A 617 -2.27 15.88 -11.54
N LEU A 618 -2.24 14.63 -11.10
CA LEU A 618 -3.19 13.61 -11.54
C LEU A 618 -4.49 13.76 -10.73
N ASN A 619 -5.57 14.16 -11.42
CA ASN A 619 -6.92 14.19 -10.85
C ASN A 619 -7.71 12.93 -11.27
N ARG A 620 -8.65 12.51 -10.41
CA ARG A 620 -9.56 11.35 -10.53
C ARG A 620 -10.22 11.15 -11.91
N LEU A 621 -10.38 12.19 -12.73
CA LEU A 621 -10.96 12.08 -14.07
C LEU A 621 -10.01 11.49 -15.13
N GLU A 622 -8.70 11.41 -14.87
CA GLU A 622 -7.73 10.75 -15.76
C GLU A 622 -7.54 9.27 -15.42
N SER A 623 -7.83 8.85 -14.18
CA SER A 623 -7.67 7.45 -13.77
C SER A 623 -8.82 6.52 -14.19
N LEU A 624 -9.97 7.08 -14.61
CA LEU A 624 -11.17 6.32 -15.00
C LEU A 624 -11.40 6.22 -16.52
N LYS A 625 -10.58 6.88 -17.34
CA LYS A 625 -10.55 6.65 -18.81
C LYS A 625 -9.66 5.48 -19.22
N GLY A 626 -9.25 4.66 -18.26
CA GLY A 626 -8.48 3.44 -18.48
C GLY A 626 -9.30 2.33 -19.14
N SER A 627 -9.58 2.47 -20.43
CA SER A 627 -9.74 1.30 -21.29
C SER A 627 -9.09 1.46 -22.67
N THR A 628 -8.75 2.68 -23.10
CA THR A 628 -7.90 2.92 -24.27
C THR A 628 -7.20 4.28 -24.08
N THR A 629 -5.92 4.35 -24.44
CA THR A 629 -5.12 5.56 -24.81
C THR A 629 -4.18 6.34 -23.87
N ASP A 630 -4.07 6.21 -22.54
CA ASP A 630 -3.05 7.00 -21.79
C ASP A 630 -2.01 6.17 -21.02
N ALA A 631 -0.82 6.06 -21.63
CA ALA A 631 0.36 5.32 -21.16
C ALA A 631 1.48 6.25 -20.62
N THR A 632 1.12 7.37 -20.00
CA THR A 632 2.07 8.41 -19.53
C THR A 632 2.48 8.29 -18.06
N SER A 633 2.10 7.23 -17.34
CA SER A 633 2.50 6.98 -15.94
C SER A 633 3.55 5.88 -15.76
N ILE A 634 4.26 5.46 -16.82
CA ILE A 634 5.27 4.37 -16.77
C ILE A 634 6.67 4.91 -16.41
N ASP A 635 6.75 5.98 -15.60
CA ASP A 635 8.02 6.53 -15.16
C ASP A 635 8.30 6.08 -13.71
N SER A 636 9.27 5.16 -13.61
CA SER A 636 9.93 4.66 -12.39
C SER A 636 9.25 3.49 -11.66
N PHE A 637 9.90 2.33 -11.69
CA PHE A 637 9.75 1.29 -10.65
C PHE A 637 10.25 1.90 -9.34
N GLY A 638 9.34 2.49 -8.55
CA GLY A 638 9.62 2.81 -7.16
C GLY A 638 9.64 1.52 -6.31
N PRO A 639 10.29 1.53 -5.12
CA PRO A 639 10.40 0.36 -4.25
C PRO A 639 9.06 -0.32 -3.93
N LEU A 640 7.95 0.43 -4.00
CA LEU A 640 6.60 -0.04 -3.67
C LEU A 640 5.72 -0.33 -4.90
N SER A 641 6.31 -0.56 -6.07
CA SER A 641 5.55 -0.79 -7.33
C SER A 641 4.56 -1.96 -7.31
N ASN A 642 4.67 -2.88 -6.35
CA ASN A 642 3.75 -4.01 -6.18
C ASN A 642 2.68 -3.76 -5.10
N VAL A 643 2.76 -2.64 -4.38
CA VAL A 643 1.90 -2.34 -3.23
C VAL A 643 0.67 -1.58 -3.70
N ARG A 644 -0.52 -2.09 -3.37
CA ARG A 644 -1.78 -1.34 -3.47
C ARG A 644 -2.07 -0.68 -2.13
N PHE A 645 -2.47 0.60 -2.12
CA PHE A 645 -2.71 1.27 -0.84
C PHE A 645 -3.89 2.24 -0.81
N ALA A 646 -4.39 2.51 0.39
CA ALA A 646 -5.34 3.59 0.68
C ALA A 646 -5.12 4.13 2.09
N VAL A 647 -5.41 5.42 2.29
CA VAL A 647 -5.17 6.11 3.56
C VAL A 647 -6.45 6.78 4.07
N PHE A 648 -6.72 6.61 5.37
CA PHE A 648 -7.71 7.37 6.14
C PHE A 648 -7.01 8.20 7.20
N ALA A 649 -7.13 9.52 7.11
CA ALA A 649 -6.39 10.46 7.97
C ALA A 649 -7.33 11.16 8.95
N LEU A 650 -7.09 10.99 10.25
CA LEU A 650 -7.84 11.67 11.32
C LEU A 650 -7.15 12.98 11.68
N GLY A 651 -7.95 14.00 11.96
CA GLY A 651 -7.48 15.30 12.44
C GLY A 651 -8.64 16.17 12.90
N SER A 652 -8.34 17.43 13.20
CA SER A 652 -9.36 18.43 13.57
C SER A 652 -9.15 19.69 12.75
N SER A 653 -10.19 20.18 12.09
CA SER A 653 -10.15 21.42 11.30
C SER A 653 -9.94 22.67 12.14
N ALA A 654 -9.94 22.54 13.47
CA ALA A 654 -9.54 23.60 14.38
C ALA A 654 -8.01 23.78 14.46
N TYR A 655 -7.22 22.85 13.92
CA TYR A 655 -5.77 22.99 13.80
C TYR A 655 -5.40 23.42 12.37
N PRO A 656 -4.40 24.29 12.19
CA PRO A 656 -4.00 24.76 10.85
C PRO A 656 -3.58 23.62 9.92
N ASN A 657 -2.80 22.68 10.44
CA ASN A 657 -2.24 21.56 9.70
C ASN A 657 -3.16 20.33 9.74
N PHE A 658 -4.39 20.50 9.26
CA PHE A 658 -5.43 19.47 9.28
C PHE A 658 -5.01 18.18 8.55
N CYS A 659 -4.99 17.06 9.27
CA CYS A 659 -4.63 15.71 8.77
C CYS A 659 -3.25 15.62 8.10
N ASN A 660 -2.30 16.47 8.49
CA ASN A 660 -1.02 16.63 7.78
C ASN A 660 -0.23 15.32 7.66
N PHE A 661 -0.09 14.56 8.75
CA PHE A 661 0.71 13.32 8.70
C PHE A 661 0.07 12.25 7.80
N GLY A 662 -1.27 12.13 7.78
CA GLY A 662 -1.93 11.19 6.88
C GLY A 662 -1.81 11.58 5.41
N LYS A 663 -1.91 12.88 5.09
CA LYS A 663 -1.64 13.41 3.75
C LYS A 663 -0.20 13.13 3.32
N TYR A 664 0.73 13.24 4.27
CA TYR A 664 2.14 12.98 4.05
C TYR A 664 2.42 11.52 3.70
N VAL A 665 1.91 10.57 4.51
CA VAL A 665 2.07 9.13 4.23
C VAL A 665 1.44 8.74 2.90
N ASP A 666 0.24 9.24 2.58
CA ASP A 666 -0.41 8.99 1.29
C ASP A 666 0.44 9.47 0.10
N LYS A 667 1.08 10.63 0.23
CA LYS A 667 2.00 11.15 -0.78
C LYS A 667 3.23 10.26 -0.93
N LEU A 668 3.93 9.95 0.17
CA LEU A 668 5.17 9.16 0.13
C LEU A 668 4.95 7.76 -0.46
N LEU A 669 3.86 7.08 -0.10
CA LEU A 669 3.53 5.77 -0.67
C LEU A 669 3.34 5.84 -2.19
N GLY A 670 2.72 6.93 -2.68
CA GLY A 670 2.57 7.19 -4.12
C GLY A 670 3.91 7.52 -4.81
N ASP A 671 4.73 8.39 -4.22
CA ASP A 671 6.04 8.80 -4.76
C ASP A 671 7.02 7.61 -4.80
N LEU A 672 6.91 6.65 -3.87
CA LEU A 672 7.64 5.39 -3.84
C LEU A 672 7.10 4.33 -4.82
N GLY A 673 6.12 4.67 -5.67
CA GLY A 673 5.59 3.82 -6.73
C GLY A 673 4.39 2.95 -6.36
N GLY A 674 3.83 3.09 -5.15
CA GLY A 674 2.62 2.41 -4.75
C GLY A 674 1.40 2.86 -5.56
N GLU A 675 0.46 1.95 -5.81
CA GLU A 675 -0.78 2.27 -6.54
C GLU A 675 -1.93 2.52 -5.56
N ARG A 676 -2.42 3.77 -5.54
CA ARG A 676 -3.56 4.18 -4.72
C ARG A 676 -4.86 3.58 -5.26
N ILE A 677 -5.53 2.76 -4.45
CA ILE A 677 -6.80 2.11 -4.85
C ILE A 677 -8.04 2.94 -4.49
N HIS A 678 -7.95 3.83 -3.52
CA HIS A 678 -9.03 4.74 -3.14
C HIS A 678 -8.45 6.08 -2.70
N ASP A 679 -9.13 7.17 -3.04
CA ASP A 679 -8.74 8.52 -2.64
C ASP A 679 -8.54 8.61 -1.11
N LEU A 680 -7.53 9.38 -0.69
CA LEU A 680 -7.34 9.77 0.70
C LEU A 680 -8.62 10.43 1.23
N GLU A 681 -9.13 9.93 2.34
CA GLU A 681 -10.28 10.54 3.03
C GLU A 681 -9.84 11.06 4.40
N THR A 682 -10.41 12.19 4.82
CA THR A 682 -10.10 12.85 6.08
C THR A 682 -11.27 12.78 7.05
N GLY A 683 -11.02 12.35 8.28
CA GLY A 683 -12.00 12.35 9.37
C GLY A 683 -11.81 13.55 10.31
N ASP A 684 -12.71 14.53 10.25
CA ASP A 684 -12.68 15.73 11.10
C ASP A 684 -13.38 15.50 12.45
N GLU A 685 -12.62 15.58 13.54
CA GLU A 685 -13.12 15.49 14.93
C GLU A 685 -14.26 16.48 15.21
N MET A 686 -14.22 17.65 14.55
CA MET A 686 -15.21 18.72 14.72
C MET A 686 -16.56 18.39 14.08
N CYS A 687 -16.62 17.48 13.10
CA CYS A 687 -17.84 17.12 12.39
C CYS A 687 -17.73 15.79 11.63
N GLY A 688 -18.46 14.77 12.08
CA GLY A 688 -18.73 13.57 11.27
C GLY A 688 -17.54 12.63 11.02
N GLN A 689 -16.51 12.63 11.88
CA GLN A 689 -15.34 11.75 11.78
C GLN A 689 -15.70 10.27 11.59
N ASP A 690 -16.54 9.70 12.46
CA ASP A 690 -16.98 8.29 12.38
C ASP A 690 -17.78 8.00 11.11
N GLN A 691 -18.56 8.96 10.63
CA GLN A 691 -19.34 8.80 9.41
C GLN A 691 -18.43 8.78 8.16
N ALA A 692 -17.44 9.66 8.11
CA ALA A 692 -16.43 9.67 7.05
C ALA A 692 -15.68 8.34 7.00
N PHE A 693 -15.28 7.82 8.17
CA PHE A 693 -14.63 6.52 8.27
C PHE A 693 -15.52 5.39 7.73
N ARG A 694 -16.78 5.26 8.17
CA ARG A 694 -17.68 4.18 7.71
C ARG A 694 -17.91 4.21 6.20
N LYS A 695 -18.12 5.41 5.64
CA LYS A 695 -18.27 5.60 4.20
C LYS A 695 -17.01 5.15 3.46
N TRP A 696 -15.85 5.59 3.93
CA TRP A 696 -14.56 5.23 3.35
C TRP A 696 -14.27 3.74 3.48
N ALA A 697 -14.44 3.14 4.66
CA ALA A 697 -14.21 1.73 4.94
C ALA A 697 -15.05 0.81 4.05
N SER A 698 -16.33 1.14 3.85
CA SER A 698 -17.18 0.39 2.93
C SER A 698 -16.71 0.51 1.47
N ASN A 699 -16.32 1.70 1.04
CA ASN A 699 -15.89 1.92 -0.35
C ASN A 699 -14.54 1.26 -0.64
N VAL A 700 -13.56 1.42 0.25
CA VAL A 700 -12.23 0.82 0.08
C VAL A 700 -12.28 -0.70 0.15
N PHE A 701 -13.17 -1.29 0.96
CA PHE A 701 -13.39 -2.74 0.95
C PHE A 701 -13.91 -3.23 -0.40
N ASN A 702 -14.91 -2.54 -0.97
CA ASN A 702 -15.46 -2.91 -2.27
C ASN A 702 -14.40 -2.81 -3.37
N VAL A 703 -13.70 -1.67 -3.44
CA VAL A 703 -12.67 -1.45 -4.45
C VAL A 703 -11.52 -2.44 -4.27
N SER A 704 -11.17 -2.81 -3.04
CA SER A 704 -10.16 -3.85 -2.79
C SER A 704 -10.62 -5.21 -3.30
N CYS A 705 -11.86 -5.62 -3.01
CA CYS A 705 -12.40 -6.89 -3.49
C CYS A 705 -12.42 -6.94 -5.03
N GLU A 706 -12.83 -5.85 -5.69
CA GLU A 706 -12.80 -5.72 -7.15
C GLU A 706 -11.37 -5.77 -7.71
N THR A 707 -10.45 -5.05 -7.08
CA THR A 707 -9.02 -5.00 -7.46
C THR A 707 -8.39 -6.39 -7.38
N PHE A 708 -8.72 -7.15 -6.33
CA PHE A 708 -8.18 -8.49 -6.08
C PHE A 708 -9.09 -9.63 -6.55
N CYS A 709 -10.17 -9.31 -7.29
CA CYS A 709 -11.05 -10.27 -7.96
C CYS A 709 -11.76 -11.25 -6.99
N LEU A 710 -12.13 -10.77 -5.82
CA LEU A 710 -12.80 -11.53 -4.77
C LEU A 710 -14.32 -11.35 -4.93
N ASP A 711 -14.93 -12.16 -5.80
CA ASP A 711 -16.38 -12.14 -6.05
C ASP A 711 -17.10 -13.19 -5.17
N ASP A 712 -17.72 -12.76 -4.08
CA ASP A 712 -18.78 -13.48 -3.39
C ASP A 712 -19.80 -12.48 -2.79
N ASP A 713 -21.00 -12.42 -3.38
CA ASP A 713 -22.09 -11.52 -2.97
C ASP A 713 -22.50 -11.75 -1.50
N GLU A 714 -22.33 -12.96 -0.97
CA GLU A 714 -22.58 -13.26 0.45
C GLU A 714 -21.55 -12.59 1.36
N THR A 715 -20.26 -12.65 0.98
CA THR A 715 -19.16 -12.01 1.73
C THR A 715 -19.32 -10.48 1.75
N MET A 716 -19.80 -9.89 0.65
CA MET A 716 -20.08 -8.45 0.57
C MET A 716 -21.24 -8.01 1.47
N GLN A 717 -22.30 -8.83 1.59
CA GLN A 717 -23.42 -8.54 2.49
C GLN A 717 -23.03 -8.71 3.96
N GLU A 718 -22.21 -9.70 4.29
CA GLU A 718 -21.71 -9.93 5.65
C GLU A 718 -20.78 -8.79 6.09
N ALA A 719 -19.85 -8.33 5.24
CA ALA A 719 -19.00 -7.19 5.54
C ALA A 719 -19.82 -5.88 5.73
N LYS A 720 -20.86 -5.67 4.92
CA LYS A 720 -21.80 -4.54 5.10
C LYS A 720 -22.62 -4.65 6.39
N ARG A 721 -23.00 -5.86 6.82
CA ARG A 721 -23.63 -6.06 8.13
C ARG A 721 -22.64 -5.80 9.27
N ALA A 722 -21.40 -6.26 9.16
CA ALA A 722 -20.35 -6.02 10.15
C ALA A 722 -20.08 -4.51 10.36
N LEU A 723 -20.16 -3.71 9.30
CA LEU A 723 -20.11 -2.24 9.35
C LEU A 723 -21.29 -1.59 10.13
N GLY A 724 -22.40 -2.30 10.32
CA GLY A 724 -23.63 -1.80 10.95
C GLY A 724 -24.04 -2.53 12.25
N THR A 725 -23.28 -3.53 12.70
CA THR A 725 -23.56 -4.27 13.94
C THR A 725 -22.46 -4.05 14.97
N VAL A 726 -22.87 -3.99 16.24
CA VAL A 726 -21.94 -4.10 17.36
C VAL A 726 -21.28 -5.48 17.26
N ALA A 727 -19.97 -5.54 17.03
CA ALA A 727 -19.22 -6.80 16.89
C ALA A 727 -19.27 -7.66 18.17
N LEU A 728 -19.57 -7.03 19.31
CA LEU A 728 -19.71 -7.64 20.62
C LEU A 728 -21.19 -7.69 21.04
N SER A 729 -21.54 -8.75 21.75
CA SER A 729 -22.88 -9.01 22.29
C SER A 729 -22.80 -9.52 23.72
N GLU A 730 -23.93 -9.55 24.43
CA GLU A 730 -23.98 -10.02 25.82
C GLU A 730 -23.61 -11.52 25.93
N GLU A 731 -23.71 -12.29 24.83
CA GLU A 731 -23.29 -13.70 24.79
C GLU A 731 -21.80 -13.90 24.53
N THR A 732 -21.10 -12.89 24.01
CA THR A 732 -19.70 -12.98 23.57
C THR A 732 -18.73 -12.28 24.51
N VAL A 733 -19.24 -11.60 25.54
CA VAL A 733 -18.46 -10.90 26.57
C VAL A 733 -19.00 -11.28 27.94
N ARG A 734 -18.12 -11.49 28.91
CA ARG A 734 -18.53 -11.75 30.30
C ARG A 734 -17.49 -11.29 31.30
N PHE A 735 -17.92 -11.01 32.52
CA PHE A 735 -17.04 -11.01 33.68
C PHE A 735 -16.94 -12.41 34.27
N ALA A 736 -15.72 -12.88 34.54
CA ALA A 736 -15.44 -14.15 35.17
C ALA A 736 -14.60 -13.96 36.44
N ALA A 737 -14.58 -14.99 37.30
CA ALA A 737 -13.65 -15.03 38.43
C ALA A 737 -12.21 -15.06 37.89
N PRO A 738 -11.29 -14.25 38.46
CA PRO A 738 -9.94 -14.16 37.94
C PRO A 738 -9.13 -15.43 38.22
N GLU A 739 -8.32 -15.81 37.23
CA GLU A 739 -7.36 -16.90 37.35
C GLU A 739 -5.96 -16.32 37.66
N GLY A 740 -5.45 -16.57 38.87
CA GLY A 740 -4.11 -16.14 39.28
C GLY A 740 -4.07 -15.01 40.33
N PRO A 741 -2.87 -14.51 40.66
CA PRO A 741 -2.70 -13.47 41.67
C PRO A 741 -3.28 -12.13 41.20
N LEU A 742 -3.93 -11.41 42.12
CA LEU A 742 -4.48 -10.08 41.83
C LEU A 742 -3.36 -9.05 41.67
N PRO A 743 -3.33 -8.28 40.56
CA PRO A 743 -2.33 -7.24 40.38
C PRO A 743 -2.59 -6.06 41.34
N THR A 744 -1.53 -5.37 41.76
CA THR A 744 -1.68 -4.06 42.41
C THR A 744 -2.11 -3.02 41.37
N LEU A 745 -2.71 -1.90 41.80
CA LEU A 745 -3.14 -0.83 40.88
C LEU A 745 -1.99 -0.32 40.00
N GLN A 746 -0.78 -0.17 40.55
CA GLN A 746 0.39 0.28 39.80
C GLN A 746 0.75 -0.71 38.67
N VAL A 747 0.75 -2.02 38.97
CA VAL A 747 1.04 -3.08 37.98
C VAL A 747 -0.06 -3.13 36.92
N ALA A 748 -1.32 -2.99 37.33
CA ALA A 748 -2.47 -2.96 36.43
C ALA A 748 -2.41 -1.76 35.46
N LEU A 749 -2.09 -0.57 35.95
CA LEU A 749 -1.90 0.63 35.13
C LEU A 749 -0.71 0.49 34.17
N GLN A 750 0.41 -0.06 34.66
CA GLN A 750 1.61 -0.29 33.85
C GLN A 750 1.37 -1.28 32.71
N SER A 751 0.64 -2.37 32.98
CA SER A 751 0.26 -3.34 31.96
C SER A 751 -0.73 -2.76 30.95
N SER A 752 -1.70 -1.97 31.40
CA SER A 752 -2.76 -1.41 30.54
C SER A 752 -2.23 -0.32 29.60
N LEU A 753 -1.34 0.55 30.10
CA LEU A 753 -0.77 1.67 29.33
C LEU A 753 0.54 1.33 28.62
N ASN A 754 1.15 0.18 28.93
CA ASN A 754 2.49 -0.19 28.47
C ASN A 754 3.55 0.92 28.72
N LYS A 755 3.48 1.56 29.89
CA LYS A 755 4.40 2.61 30.32
C LYS A 755 4.84 2.35 31.75
N LYS A 756 6.08 2.68 32.11
CA LYS A 756 6.55 2.61 33.49
C LYS A 756 5.79 3.65 34.33
N ILE A 757 4.97 3.19 35.26
CA ILE A 757 4.17 4.07 36.12
C ILE A 757 4.91 4.35 37.42
N VAL A 758 4.99 5.62 37.78
CA VAL A 758 5.58 6.09 39.03
C VAL A 758 4.49 6.65 39.93
N GLN A 759 4.54 6.23 41.19
CA GLN A 759 3.68 6.74 42.24
C GLN A 759 4.33 7.96 42.90
N CYS A 760 3.57 9.04 43.03
CA CYS A 760 3.99 10.28 43.69
C CYS A 760 3.06 10.63 44.85
N ILE A 761 3.63 11.20 45.91
CA ILE A 761 2.89 11.71 47.06
C ILE A 761 2.74 13.22 46.92
N VAL A 762 1.52 13.73 47.02
CA VAL A 762 1.24 15.17 47.04
C VAL A 762 1.76 15.76 48.35
N LYS A 763 2.49 16.87 48.24
CA LYS A 763 3.12 17.55 49.38
C LYS A 763 2.51 18.91 49.61
N ASP A 764 2.10 19.56 48.54
CA ASP A 764 1.45 20.86 48.56
C ASP A 764 0.52 20.99 47.35
N ASN A 765 -0.64 21.61 47.55
CA ASN A 765 -1.62 21.89 46.50
C ASN A 765 -2.29 23.23 46.81
N LYS A 766 -2.03 24.24 45.97
CA LYS A 766 -2.37 25.64 46.24
C LYS A 766 -3.08 26.25 45.04
N ASP A 767 -4.13 27.02 45.27
CA ASP A 767 -4.65 27.92 44.25
C ASP A 767 -3.66 29.08 44.06
N LEU A 768 -3.32 29.38 42.80
CA LEU A 768 -2.44 30.50 42.43
C LEU A 768 -3.23 31.81 42.21
N GLY A 769 -4.56 31.76 42.23
CA GLY A 769 -5.43 32.95 42.21
C GLY A 769 -5.63 33.55 43.60
N ASP A 770 -6.35 34.68 43.65
CA ASP A 770 -6.70 35.38 44.89
C ASP A 770 -8.09 34.97 45.45
N GLY A 771 -8.70 33.92 44.88
CA GLY A 771 -10.02 33.42 45.27
C GLY A 771 -11.20 34.30 44.83
N SER A 772 -10.96 35.44 44.17
CA SER A 772 -12.01 36.39 43.73
C SER A 772 -12.57 36.09 42.33
N THR A 773 -11.95 35.14 41.62
CA THR A 773 -12.20 34.91 40.19
C THR A 773 -12.97 33.62 39.91
N GLU A 774 -13.84 33.61 38.89
CA GLU A 774 -14.63 32.43 38.47
C GLU A 774 -13.80 31.22 37.98
N ARG A 775 -12.49 31.37 37.75
CA ARG A 775 -11.60 30.30 37.27
C ARG A 775 -10.42 30.13 38.21
N SER A 776 -10.05 28.88 38.48
CA SER A 776 -8.93 28.52 39.36
C SER A 776 -7.77 27.92 38.57
N THR A 777 -6.54 28.20 39.01
CA THR A 777 -5.31 27.56 38.50
C THR A 777 -4.49 27.11 39.70
N ILE A 778 -4.21 25.82 39.80
CA ILE A 778 -3.52 25.25 40.95
C ILE A 778 -2.05 24.99 40.66
N PHE A 779 -1.23 25.16 41.69
CA PHE A 779 0.12 24.65 41.80
C PHE A 779 0.09 23.37 42.64
N ILE A 780 0.61 22.28 42.09
CA ILE A 780 0.75 21.01 42.81
C ILE A 780 2.21 20.61 42.87
N ASN A 781 2.68 20.29 44.08
CA ASN A 781 4.02 19.78 44.36
C ASN A 781 3.93 18.33 44.81
N MET A 782 4.66 17.45 44.13
CA MET A 782 4.66 16.02 44.37
C MET A 782 6.07 15.49 44.59
N GLU A 783 6.19 14.45 45.41
CA GLU A 783 7.44 13.73 45.65
C GLU A 783 7.29 12.30 45.11
N PRO A 784 8.09 11.88 44.12
CA PRO A 784 8.00 10.54 43.60
C PRO A 784 8.59 9.54 44.60
N LYS A 785 7.94 8.37 44.75
CA LYS A 785 8.44 7.28 45.60
C LYS A 785 9.70 6.62 45.02
N GLU A 786 9.84 6.66 43.70
CA GLU A 786 11.01 6.19 42.96
C GLU A 786 11.74 7.37 42.31
N GLU A 787 13.00 7.19 41.91
CA GLU A 787 13.71 8.22 41.16
C GLU A 787 13.09 8.40 39.76
N ILE A 788 12.76 9.66 39.44
CA ILE A 788 12.27 10.08 38.12
C ILE A 788 13.34 10.94 37.46
N LYS A 789 13.69 10.61 36.22
CA LYS A 789 14.55 11.43 35.37
C LYS A 789 13.66 12.21 34.40
N TYR A 790 13.88 13.51 34.33
CA TYR A 790 13.23 14.43 33.40
C TYR A 790 14.09 15.67 33.23
N ASP A 791 13.97 16.35 32.10
CA ASP A 791 14.60 17.63 31.83
C ASP A 791 13.56 18.77 31.78
N PRO A 792 13.92 20.02 32.13
CA PRO A 792 13.01 21.15 31.99
C PRO A 792 12.49 21.26 30.55
N GLY A 793 11.17 21.26 30.41
CA GLY A 793 10.49 21.20 29.11
C GLY A 793 9.69 19.90 28.92
N ASP A 794 10.05 18.82 29.62
CA ASP A 794 9.32 17.56 29.60
C ASP A 794 7.91 17.68 30.19
N HIS A 795 7.07 16.68 29.86
CA HIS A 795 5.70 16.55 30.36
C HIS A 795 5.55 15.36 31.30
N VAL A 796 4.47 15.37 32.08
CA VAL A 796 3.96 14.16 32.76
C VAL A 796 2.58 13.79 32.23
N GLY A 797 2.36 12.49 32.00
CA GLY A 797 1.04 11.92 31.82
C GLY A 797 0.45 11.55 33.17
N ILE A 798 -0.56 12.29 33.64
CA ILE A 798 -1.27 12.02 34.88
C ILE A 798 -2.40 11.03 34.64
N ILE A 799 -2.44 9.99 35.46
CA ILE A 799 -3.50 8.97 35.44
C ILE A 799 -4.54 9.36 36.50
N ALA A 800 -5.58 10.03 36.03
CA ALA A 800 -6.68 10.51 36.86
C ALA A 800 -7.72 9.41 37.15
N CYS A 801 -8.72 9.76 37.93
CA CYS A 801 -9.88 8.92 38.13
C CYS A 801 -11.19 9.65 37.87
N ASN A 802 -12.18 8.90 37.41
CA ASN A 802 -13.54 9.40 37.31
C ASN A 802 -14.10 9.70 38.70
N ARG A 803 -15.04 10.64 38.74
CA ARG A 803 -15.74 11.01 39.99
C ARG A 803 -16.61 9.88 40.48
N LYS A 804 -16.61 9.67 41.80
CA LYS A 804 -17.33 8.58 42.45
C LYS A 804 -18.83 8.63 42.14
N GLU A 805 -19.40 9.82 42.11
CA GLU A 805 -20.84 10.03 41.88
C GLU A 805 -21.27 9.57 40.48
N LEU A 806 -20.43 9.81 39.46
CA LEU A 806 -20.68 9.37 38.10
C LEU A 806 -20.57 7.85 37.97
N VAL A 807 -19.55 7.26 38.60
CA VAL A 807 -19.36 5.80 38.61
C VAL A 807 -20.54 5.12 39.32
N ASP A 808 -20.91 5.61 40.50
CA ASP A 808 -22.03 5.06 41.28
C ASP A 808 -23.35 5.14 40.50
N SER A 809 -23.62 6.28 39.82
CA SER A 809 -24.82 6.45 38.99
C SER A 809 -24.89 5.42 37.86
N ILE A 810 -23.75 5.14 37.20
CA ILE A 810 -23.67 4.13 36.14
C ILE A 810 -23.88 2.71 36.72
N LEU A 811 -23.16 2.34 37.77
CA LEU A 811 -23.19 0.98 38.32
C LEU A 811 -24.59 0.56 38.79
N VAL A 812 -25.38 1.48 39.35
CA VAL A 812 -26.78 1.21 39.77
C VAL A 812 -27.69 0.87 38.58
N ARG A 813 -27.29 1.21 37.35
CA ARG A 813 -28.03 0.90 36.12
C ARG A 813 -27.63 -0.41 35.46
N LEU A 814 -26.47 -0.98 35.82
CA LEU A 814 -25.95 -2.18 35.18
C LEU A 814 -26.64 -3.45 35.71
N LYS A 815 -26.70 -4.47 34.86
CA LYS A 815 -27.08 -5.86 35.18
C LYS A 815 -25.88 -6.76 34.93
N ASP A 816 -25.94 -8.03 35.36
CA ASP A 816 -24.94 -9.12 35.16
C ASP A 816 -23.79 -9.24 36.19
N VAL A 817 -23.74 -8.34 37.17
CA VAL A 817 -22.78 -8.38 38.28
C VAL A 817 -23.51 -8.20 39.61
N ASP A 818 -23.33 -9.14 40.53
CA ASP A 818 -23.96 -9.10 41.86
C ASP A 818 -23.20 -8.19 42.86
N ASP A 819 -21.89 -8.05 42.68
CA ASP A 819 -20.99 -7.33 43.59
C ASP A 819 -19.87 -6.63 42.81
N TYR A 820 -20.03 -5.32 42.62
CA TYR A 820 -19.12 -4.49 41.82
C TYR A 820 -17.75 -4.25 42.44
N ASP A 821 -17.58 -4.60 43.73
CA ASP A 821 -16.35 -4.40 44.50
C ASP A 821 -15.47 -5.65 44.54
N LYS A 822 -15.95 -6.79 44.00
CA LYS A 822 -15.13 -8.00 43.84
C LYS A 822 -14.25 -7.92 42.60
N PRO A 823 -12.99 -8.39 42.68
CA PRO A 823 -12.12 -8.51 41.51
C PRO A 823 -12.72 -9.43 40.46
N MET A 824 -12.81 -8.95 39.22
CA MET A 824 -13.32 -9.70 38.08
C MET A 824 -12.35 -9.60 36.90
N GLN A 825 -12.37 -10.62 36.04
CA GLN A 825 -11.64 -10.62 34.78
C GLN A 825 -12.65 -10.49 33.64
N LEU A 826 -12.52 -9.44 32.82
CA LEU A 826 -13.29 -9.33 31.59
C LEU A 826 -12.74 -10.35 30.58
N GLN A 827 -13.61 -11.19 30.03
CA GLN A 827 -13.28 -12.21 29.04
C GLN A 827 -14.11 -12.00 27.77
N LEU A 828 -13.48 -12.23 26.62
CA LEU A 828 -14.13 -12.23 25.31
C LEU A 828 -14.12 -13.64 24.74
N MET A 829 -15.23 -14.01 24.09
CA MET A 829 -15.36 -15.27 23.40
C MET A 829 -14.65 -15.17 22.05
N LYS A 830 -13.60 -15.97 21.87
CA LYS A 830 -12.89 -16.10 20.60
C LYS A 830 -13.26 -17.41 19.93
N GLU A 831 -13.68 -17.32 18.68
CA GLU A 831 -13.95 -18.49 17.84
C GLU A 831 -12.70 -18.79 17.00
N THR A 832 -12.02 -19.89 17.33
CA THR A 832 -10.87 -20.37 16.56
C THR A 832 -11.29 -21.54 15.68
N HIS A 833 -11.15 -21.37 14.37
CA HIS A 833 -11.44 -22.44 13.42
C HIS A 833 -10.30 -23.47 13.43
N THR A 834 -10.56 -24.63 14.04
CA THR A 834 -9.63 -25.75 14.01
C THR A 834 -10.03 -26.77 12.95
N SER A 835 -9.13 -27.71 12.66
CA SER A 835 -9.39 -28.81 11.72
C SER A 835 -10.56 -29.73 12.12
N SER A 836 -11.02 -29.63 13.37
CA SER A 836 -12.18 -30.34 13.95
C SER A 836 -13.47 -29.49 14.03
N GLY A 837 -13.44 -28.23 13.59
CA GLY A 837 -14.55 -27.27 13.68
C GLY A 837 -14.19 -26.00 14.47
N PRO A 838 -15.12 -25.03 14.56
CA PRO A 838 -14.94 -23.85 15.39
C PRO A 838 -14.90 -24.24 16.88
N ILE A 839 -13.79 -23.91 17.55
CA ILE A 839 -13.65 -24.01 19.00
C ILE A 839 -13.86 -22.61 19.57
N LYS A 840 -14.84 -22.47 20.46
CA LYS A 840 -15.08 -21.24 21.22
C LYS A 840 -14.30 -21.33 22.52
N SER A 841 -13.37 -20.41 22.73
CA SER A 841 -12.61 -20.26 23.97
C SER A 841 -12.81 -18.87 24.54
N TRP A 842 -12.82 -18.77 25.86
CA TRP A 842 -12.84 -17.49 26.55
C TRP A 842 -11.40 -17.04 26.79
N GLU A 843 -11.05 -15.85 26.32
CA GLU A 843 -9.74 -15.25 26.51
C GLU A 843 -9.88 -13.95 27.34
N PRO A 844 -8.93 -13.63 28.24
CA PRO A 844 -8.92 -12.35 28.95
C PRO A 844 -8.87 -11.15 27.98
N HIS A 845 -9.52 -10.05 28.34
CA HIS A 845 -9.44 -8.81 27.57
C HIS A 845 -8.00 -8.28 27.57
N GLU A 846 -7.45 -8.00 26.39
CA GLU A 846 -6.03 -7.66 26.18
C GLU A 846 -5.54 -6.48 27.04
N LYS A 847 -6.33 -5.40 27.12
CA LYS A 847 -5.92 -4.15 27.79
C LYS A 847 -6.53 -3.90 29.17
N LEU A 848 -7.57 -4.64 29.56
CA LEU A 848 -8.31 -4.36 30.80
C LEU A 848 -7.84 -5.35 31.87
N PRO A 849 -7.25 -4.86 32.98
CA PRO A 849 -6.67 -5.72 33.98
C PRO A 849 -7.74 -6.38 34.84
N VAL A 850 -7.34 -7.40 35.60
CA VAL A 850 -8.15 -7.97 36.66
C VAL A 850 -8.29 -6.96 37.80
N MET A 851 -9.48 -6.37 37.95
CA MET A 851 -9.82 -5.39 38.97
C MET A 851 -11.31 -5.49 39.33
N SER A 852 -11.73 -4.78 40.39
CA SER A 852 -13.16 -4.64 40.65
C SER A 852 -13.85 -3.90 39.50
N VAL A 853 -15.11 -4.22 39.23
CA VAL A 853 -15.87 -3.53 38.16
C VAL A 853 -15.91 -2.03 38.47
N ARG A 854 -16.07 -1.66 39.74
CA ARG A 854 -15.96 -0.27 40.19
C ARG A 854 -14.62 0.36 39.79
N ASP A 855 -13.50 -0.30 40.05
CA ASP A 855 -12.18 0.23 39.70
C ASP A 855 -11.98 0.37 38.19
N LEU A 856 -12.52 -0.56 37.39
CA LEU A 856 -12.50 -0.45 35.92
C LEU A 856 -13.19 0.83 35.45
N PHE A 857 -14.42 1.09 35.89
CA PHE A 857 -15.15 2.32 35.57
C PHE A 857 -14.54 3.57 36.22
N THR A 858 -13.77 3.42 37.28
CA THR A 858 -13.15 4.55 37.99
C THR A 858 -11.81 4.96 37.39
N ARG A 859 -10.98 4.00 36.95
CA ARG A 859 -9.57 4.23 36.59
C ARG A 859 -9.19 3.84 35.17
N PHE A 860 -9.98 3.00 34.50
CA PHE A 860 -9.59 2.40 33.23
C PHE A 860 -10.51 2.75 32.07
N LEU A 861 -11.76 3.15 32.32
CA LEU A 861 -12.76 3.43 31.28
C LEU A 861 -13.15 4.91 31.27
N ASP A 862 -13.30 5.47 30.07
CA ASP A 862 -13.83 6.82 29.88
C ASP A 862 -15.35 6.79 29.90
N ILE A 863 -15.93 7.42 30.92
CA ILE A 863 -17.38 7.52 31.13
C ILE A 863 -17.91 8.93 30.88
N THR A 864 -17.04 9.86 30.49
CA THR A 864 -17.34 11.30 30.40
C THR A 864 -17.41 11.80 28.98
N THR A 865 -16.66 11.18 28.06
CA THR A 865 -16.78 11.50 26.63
C THR A 865 -18.16 11.06 26.11
N PRO A 866 -18.83 11.88 25.27
CA PRO A 866 -20.12 11.54 24.70
C PRO A 866 -20.18 10.14 24.07
N PRO A 867 -21.20 9.32 24.40
CA PRO A 867 -21.35 7.97 23.85
C PRO A 867 -21.35 7.94 22.33
N THR A 868 -20.61 6.99 21.76
CA THR A 868 -20.58 6.77 20.31
C THR A 868 -21.92 6.24 19.81
N THR A 869 -22.18 6.37 18.50
CA THR A 869 -23.40 5.81 17.89
C THR A 869 -23.53 4.29 18.09
N ILE A 870 -22.41 3.55 18.15
CA ILE A 870 -22.39 2.11 18.47
C ILE A 870 -22.93 1.87 19.89
N LEU A 871 -22.46 2.66 20.86
CA LEU A 871 -22.94 2.56 22.24
C LEU A 871 -24.43 2.94 22.32
N LEU A 872 -24.87 3.97 21.61
CA LEU A 872 -26.29 4.33 21.55
C LEU A 872 -27.17 3.23 20.93
N GLN A 873 -26.69 2.54 19.88
CA GLN A 873 -27.37 1.36 19.31
C GLN A 873 -27.50 0.23 20.32
N TYR A 874 -26.45 -0.01 21.11
CA TYR A 874 -26.51 -1.00 22.18
C TYR A 874 -27.51 -0.59 23.27
N LEU A 875 -27.44 0.65 23.75
CA LEU A 875 -28.36 1.16 24.76
C LEU A 875 -29.83 1.04 24.29
N ALA A 876 -30.12 1.34 23.02
CA ALA A 876 -31.45 1.17 22.43
C ALA A 876 -31.97 -0.27 22.53
N LYS A 877 -31.10 -1.28 22.37
CA LYS A 877 -31.48 -2.71 22.51
C LYS A 877 -31.79 -3.11 23.94
N THR A 878 -31.18 -2.42 24.91
CA THR A 878 -31.35 -2.68 26.35
C THR A 878 -32.45 -1.84 26.98
N CYS A 879 -33.19 -1.08 26.16
CA CYS A 879 -34.20 -0.12 26.57
C CYS A 879 -35.59 -0.77 26.51
N GLU A 880 -36.30 -0.79 27.63
CA GLU A 880 -37.64 -1.39 27.74
C GLU A 880 -38.74 -0.44 27.23
N ASP A 881 -38.58 0.88 27.42
CA ASP A 881 -39.54 1.88 26.96
C ASP A 881 -39.41 2.13 25.45
N GLU A 882 -40.54 2.08 24.74
CA GLU A 882 -40.56 2.17 23.28
C GLU A 882 -40.21 3.59 22.79
N ALA A 883 -40.60 4.64 23.52
CA ALA A 883 -40.32 6.02 23.13
C ALA A 883 -38.83 6.34 23.32
N GLU A 884 -38.25 5.96 24.47
CA GLU A 884 -36.81 6.08 24.74
C GLU A 884 -35.98 5.31 23.70
N ARG A 885 -36.39 4.07 23.38
CA ARG A 885 -35.71 3.24 22.36
C ARG A 885 -35.74 3.89 20.97
N ASN A 886 -36.88 4.43 20.56
CA ASN A 886 -37.01 5.12 19.27
C ASN A 886 -36.12 6.36 19.20
N GLN A 887 -36.04 7.12 20.29
CA GLN A 887 -35.14 8.29 20.37
C GLN A 887 -33.66 7.89 20.33
N LEU A 888 -33.26 6.83 21.04
CA LEU A 888 -31.89 6.30 20.97
C LEU A 888 -31.55 5.79 19.56
N ASN A 889 -32.49 5.11 18.89
CA ASN A 889 -32.31 4.66 17.50
C ASN A 889 -32.16 5.83 16.52
N ALA A 890 -32.91 6.92 16.69
CA ALA A 890 -32.76 8.13 15.90
C ALA A 890 -31.36 8.73 16.08
N LEU A 891 -30.90 8.91 17.33
CA LEU A 891 -29.55 9.40 17.63
C LEU A 891 -28.45 8.45 17.11
N ALA A 892 -28.71 7.15 17.09
CA ALA A 892 -27.76 6.16 16.59
C ALA A 892 -27.63 6.12 15.05
N THR A 893 -28.66 6.54 14.32
CA THR A 893 -28.76 6.34 12.87
C THR A 893 -28.76 7.64 12.07
N GLU A 894 -29.23 8.75 12.65
CA GLU A 894 -29.31 10.06 12.01
C GLU A 894 -28.13 10.95 12.40
N PRO A 895 -27.15 11.20 11.49
CA PRO A 895 -25.93 11.91 11.83
C PRO A 895 -26.15 13.36 12.28
N GLY A 896 -27.16 14.03 11.71
CA GLY A 896 -27.49 15.40 12.10
C GLY A 896 -28.01 15.49 13.53
N ALA A 897 -28.95 14.61 13.88
CA ALA A 897 -29.53 14.54 15.23
C ALA A 897 -28.47 14.19 16.28
N TYR A 898 -27.60 13.22 15.99
CA TYR A 898 -26.47 12.86 16.87
C TYR A 898 -25.54 14.04 17.14
N GLU A 899 -25.07 14.73 16.10
CA GLU A 899 -24.11 15.82 16.25
C GLU A 899 -24.72 17.04 16.97
N ASP A 900 -25.99 17.36 16.69
CA ASP A 900 -26.70 18.43 17.39
C ASP A 900 -26.89 18.08 18.88
N TRP A 901 -27.29 16.85 19.21
CA TRP A 901 -27.42 16.39 20.60
C TRP A 901 -26.07 16.33 21.33
N ARG A 902 -25.06 15.68 20.74
CA ARG A 902 -23.70 15.55 21.30
C ARG A 902 -23.11 16.90 21.65
N HIS A 903 -23.24 17.89 20.75
CA HIS A 903 -22.61 19.20 20.93
C HIS A 903 -23.40 20.13 21.85
N PHE A 904 -24.72 20.00 21.91
CA PHE A 904 -25.52 20.83 22.81
C PHE A 904 -25.43 20.34 24.26
N TYR A 905 -25.49 19.02 24.46
CA TYR A 905 -25.53 18.42 25.79
C TYR A 905 -24.16 18.01 26.34
N PHE A 906 -23.17 17.72 25.48
CA PHE A 906 -21.91 17.05 25.87
C PHE A 906 -22.10 15.88 26.86
N PRO A 907 -23.08 14.99 26.63
CA PRO A 907 -23.60 14.14 27.69
C PRO A 907 -22.61 13.05 28.10
N THR A 908 -22.41 12.87 29.40
CA THR A 908 -21.66 11.74 29.97
C THR A 908 -22.48 10.45 29.89
N VAL A 909 -21.84 9.27 30.05
CA VAL A 909 -22.55 7.99 30.09
C VAL A 909 -23.62 7.97 31.18
N SER A 910 -23.32 8.56 32.35
CA SER A 910 -24.26 8.73 33.46
C SER A 910 -25.50 9.53 33.03
N GLU A 911 -25.31 10.69 32.41
CA GLU A 911 -26.41 11.55 31.96
C GLU A 911 -27.26 10.89 30.88
N VAL A 912 -26.66 10.08 29.99
CA VAL A 912 -27.41 9.29 29.01
C VAL A 912 -28.29 8.25 29.69
N LEU A 913 -27.78 7.52 30.69
CA LEU A 913 -28.57 6.54 31.45
C LEU A 913 -29.61 7.20 32.39
N GLU A 914 -29.41 8.46 32.75
CA GLU A 914 -30.42 9.27 33.45
C GLU A 914 -31.50 9.80 32.50
N GLN A 915 -31.14 10.16 31.27
CA GLN A 915 -32.06 10.58 30.22
C GLN A 915 -32.93 9.41 29.73
N PHE A 916 -32.35 8.23 29.55
CA PHE A 916 -33.03 7.02 29.06
C PHE A 916 -33.11 5.99 30.18
N LYS A 917 -34.07 6.16 31.10
CA LYS A 917 -34.08 5.45 32.38
C LYS A 917 -34.41 3.96 32.25
N SER A 918 -35.06 3.55 31.17
CA SER A 918 -35.39 2.16 30.93
C SER A 918 -34.24 1.36 30.31
N ALA A 919 -33.13 2.01 29.91
CA ALA A 919 -31.94 1.32 29.44
C ALA A 919 -31.20 0.62 30.59
N ARG A 920 -31.06 -0.72 30.49
CA ARG A 920 -30.39 -1.57 31.48
C ARG A 920 -29.27 -2.41 30.84
N PRO A 921 -28.10 -1.81 30.55
CA PRO A 921 -27.00 -2.52 29.91
C PRO A 921 -26.28 -3.49 30.86
N SER A 922 -25.74 -4.56 30.29
CA SER A 922 -24.79 -5.48 30.93
C SER A 922 -23.50 -4.73 31.30
N ALA A 923 -22.95 -4.99 32.49
CA ALA A 923 -21.71 -4.37 32.92
C ALA A 923 -20.53 -4.82 32.05
N SER A 924 -20.50 -6.10 31.70
CA SER A 924 -19.42 -6.69 30.91
C SER A 924 -19.36 -6.14 29.48
N LEU A 925 -20.51 -6.07 28.78
CA LEU A 925 -20.55 -5.52 27.43
C LEU A 925 -20.33 -4.00 27.42
N LEU A 926 -20.89 -3.25 28.37
CA LEU A 926 -20.62 -1.81 28.48
C LEU A 926 -19.13 -1.55 28.69
N ALA A 927 -18.47 -2.30 29.58
CA ALA A 927 -17.03 -2.15 29.82
C ALA A 927 -16.19 -2.43 28.56
N ALA A 928 -16.61 -3.39 27.73
CA ALA A 928 -15.92 -3.71 26.48
C ALA A 928 -16.15 -2.68 25.35
N LEU A 929 -17.25 -1.92 25.41
CA LEU A 929 -17.59 -0.89 24.41
C LEU A 929 -17.05 0.50 24.75
N LEU A 930 -16.70 0.76 26.01
CA LEU A 930 -16.16 2.04 26.45
C LEU A 930 -14.68 2.17 26.08
N SER A 931 -14.28 3.37 25.68
CA SER A 931 -12.88 3.70 25.42
C SER A 931 -12.06 3.69 26.71
N PRO A 932 -10.76 3.36 26.65
CA PRO A 932 -9.89 3.47 27.81
C PRO A 932 -9.74 4.92 28.29
N LEU A 933 -9.70 5.13 29.61
CA LEU A 933 -9.46 6.43 30.22
C LEU A 933 -8.03 6.91 29.94
N GLN A 934 -7.90 7.95 29.11
CA GLN A 934 -6.60 8.46 28.69
C GLN A 934 -5.91 9.30 29.79
N PRO A 935 -4.59 9.18 29.97
CA PRO A 935 -3.82 10.08 30.82
C PRO A 935 -3.86 11.52 30.26
N ARG A 936 -3.75 12.53 31.12
CA ARG A 936 -3.68 13.95 30.71
C ARG A 936 -2.26 14.48 30.88
N PHE A 937 -1.76 15.13 29.84
CA PHE A 937 -0.41 15.69 29.83
C PHE A 937 -0.36 17.08 30.47
N TYR A 938 0.67 17.32 31.27
CA TYR A 938 0.98 18.62 31.85
C TYR A 938 2.49 18.88 31.72
N SER A 939 2.87 20.08 31.27
CA SER A 939 4.28 20.49 31.25
C SER A 939 4.82 20.64 32.67
N ILE A 940 5.98 20.06 32.92
CA ILE A 940 6.59 20.07 34.25
C ILE A 940 7.07 21.50 34.57
N SER A 941 6.64 22.03 35.71
CA SER A 941 6.94 23.41 36.15
C SER A 941 8.02 23.50 37.23
N SER A 942 8.88 22.48 37.33
CA SER A 942 10.05 22.41 38.22
C SER A 942 11.32 22.01 37.46
N SER A 943 12.47 22.35 38.04
CA SER A 943 13.77 21.82 37.59
C SER A 943 14.28 20.74 38.56
N PRO A 944 14.75 19.59 38.08
CA PRO A 944 15.26 18.52 38.95
C PRO A 944 16.52 18.96 39.71
N THR A 945 17.30 19.89 39.13
CA THR A 945 18.50 20.47 39.76
C THR A 945 18.14 21.48 40.85
N ALA A 946 17.09 22.27 40.64
CA ALA A 946 16.66 23.28 41.61
C ALA A 946 15.82 22.67 42.75
N HIS A 947 15.03 21.64 42.45
CA HIS A 947 14.16 20.94 43.39
C HIS A 947 14.37 19.43 43.31
N PRO A 948 15.46 18.90 43.91
CA PRO A 948 15.73 17.46 43.90
C PRO A 948 14.56 16.66 44.49
N LYS A 949 14.15 15.60 43.80
CA LYS A 949 13.02 14.72 44.19
C LYS A 949 11.68 15.47 44.35
N ARG A 950 11.48 16.59 43.66
CA ARG A 950 10.19 17.29 43.59
C ARG A 950 9.75 17.43 42.14
N LEU A 951 8.46 17.23 41.91
CA LEU A 951 7.82 17.42 40.63
C LEU A 951 6.66 18.39 40.80
N HIS A 952 6.71 19.52 40.09
CA HIS A 952 5.69 20.54 40.17
C HIS A 952 4.88 20.61 38.88
N LEU A 953 3.59 20.91 38.99
CA LEU A 953 2.71 21.20 37.86
C LEU A 953 1.94 22.49 38.06
N THR A 954 1.57 23.13 36.94
CA THR A 954 0.66 24.27 36.90
C THR A 954 -0.59 23.86 36.13
N VAL A 955 -1.74 23.78 36.81
CA VAL A 955 -2.93 23.13 36.28
C VAL A 955 -4.09 24.12 36.26
N ALA A 956 -4.60 24.45 35.07
CA ALA A 956 -5.86 25.17 34.95
C ALA A 956 -7.02 24.22 35.27
N VAL A 957 -7.90 24.62 36.17
CA VAL A 957 -9.06 23.80 36.53
C VAL A 957 -10.17 24.02 35.50
N VAL A 958 -10.51 22.95 34.78
CA VAL A 958 -11.53 22.98 33.73
C VAL A 958 -12.90 22.68 34.34
N GLN A 959 -13.78 23.66 34.28
CA GLN A 959 -15.19 23.57 34.64
C GLN A 959 -15.99 24.39 33.62
N TYR A 960 -17.09 23.84 33.10
CA TYR A 960 -17.95 24.52 32.14
C TYR A 960 -19.40 24.05 32.27
N ARG A 961 -20.36 24.92 31.98
CA ARG A 961 -21.78 24.55 31.89
C ARG A 961 -22.11 24.15 30.46
N THR A 962 -22.89 23.08 30.30
CA THR A 962 -23.40 22.63 28.99
C THR A 962 -24.58 23.50 28.56
N GLN A 963 -25.21 23.20 27.41
CA GLN A 963 -26.40 23.91 26.90
C GLN A 963 -26.20 25.43 26.85
N ASP A 964 -25.09 25.86 26.23
CA ASP A 964 -24.71 27.27 26.07
C ASP A 964 -24.63 28.09 27.38
N GLY A 965 -24.37 27.41 28.50
CA GLY A 965 -24.19 28.03 29.81
C GLY A 965 -25.35 27.81 30.79
N GLU A 966 -26.49 27.32 30.32
CA GLU A 966 -27.70 27.11 31.13
C GLU A 966 -27.80 25.68 31.71
N GLY A 967 -26.97 24.75 31.23
CA GLY A 967 -26.97 23.35 31.63
C GLY A 967 -26.24 23.04 32.94
N PRO A 968 -26.17 21.74 33.31
CA PRO A 968 -25.39 21.28 34.45
C PRO A 968 -23.89 21.60 34.30
N LEU A 969 -23.20 21.67 35.43
CA LEU A 969 -21.76 21.92 35.48
C LEU A 969 -21.00 20.62 35.20
N HIS A 970 -20.15 20.65 34.17
CA HIS A 970 -19.24 19.58 33.78
C HIS A 970 -17.82 19.88 34.25
N TYR A 971 -17.09 18.83 34.60
CA TYR A 971 -15.78 18.91 35.24
C TYR A 971 -14.74 18.16 34.40
N GLY A 972 -13.64 18.83 34.06
CA GLY A 972 -12.49 18.14 33.46
C GLY A 972 -11.95 17.08 34.42
N VAL A 973 -11.92 15.82 33.98
CA VAL A 973 -11.59 14.65 34.82
C VAL A 973 -10.28 14.85 35.57
N CYS A 974 -9.18 15.08 34.85
CA CYS A 974 -7.86 15.17 35.46
C CYS A 974 -7.63 16.45 36.27
N SER A 975 -8.09 17.61 35.78
CA SER A 975 -7.84 18.88 36.47
C SER A 975 -8.57 18.95 37.81
N ASN A 976 -9.80 18.44 37.88
CA ASN A 976 -10.56 18.40 39.12
C ASN A 976 -10.05 17.26 40.02
N TYR A 977 -9.66 16.11 39.46
CA TYR A 977 -8.96 15.07 40.22
C TYR A 977 -7.74 15.63 40.97
N LEU A 978 -6.91 16.44 40.30
CA LEU A 978 -5.73 17.08 40.90
C LEU A 978 -6.12 18.19 41.90
N MET A 979 -7.15 18.99 41.61
CA MET A 979 -7.67 20.01 42.54
C MET A 979 -8.12 19.38 43.86
N ASP A 980 -8.74 18.21 43.81
CA ASP A 980 -9.28 17.52 44.98
C ASP A 980 -8.20 16.77 45.79
N ARG A 981 -6.94 16.73 45.35
CA ARG A 981 -5.85 16.07 46.09
C ARG A 981 -5.35 16.92 47.26
N LYS A 982 -5.18 16.29 48.41
CA LYS A 982 -4.62 16.87 49.64
C LYS A 982 -3.19 16.40 49.86
N PRO A 983 -2.37 17.14 50.64
CA PRO A 983 -1.07 16.64 51.08
C PRO A 983 -1.19 15.25 51.73
N GLY A 984 -0.39 14.30 51.27
CA GLY A 984 -0.44 12.88 51.65
C GLY A 984 -1.12 11.98 50.62
N ASP A 985 -1.96 12.52 49.74
CA ASP A 985 -2.62 11.72 48.70
C ASP A 985 -1.64 11.24 47.63
N GLU A 986 -2.02 10.14 46.97
CA GLU A 986 -1.21 9.50 45.95
C GLU A 986 -1.68 9.87 44.53
N VAL A 987 -0.71 10.10 43.64
CA VAL A 987 -0.94 10.37 42.21
C VAL A 987 -0.04 9.44 41.39
N TYR A 988 -0.63 8.78 40.39
CA TYR A 988 0.10 7.92 39.45
C TYR A 988 0.38 8.69 38.17
N LEU A 989 1.62 8.60 37.70
CA LEU A 989 2.06 9.30 36.49
C LEU A 989 3.19 8.58 35.77
N PHE A 990 3.50 9.04 34.56
CA PHE A 990 4.73 8.72 33.85
C PHE A 990 5.30 9.99 33.20
N VAL A 991 6.60 10.03 32.94
CA VAL A 991 7.24 11.16 32.24
C VAL A 991 7.22 10.90 30.74
N ARG A 992 6.93 11.95 29.96
CA ARG A 992 7.05 11.99 28.51
C ARG A 992 8.11 13.04 28.16
N SER A 993 9.18 12.63 27.49
CA SER A 993 10.25 13.55 27.13
C SER A 993 9.83 14.45 25.96
N ALA A 994 10.22 15.72 26.01
CA ALA A 994 9.96 16.73 24.99
C ALA A 994 11.28 17.38 24.52
N PRO A 995 12.15 16.64 23.81
CA PRO A 995 13.49 17.11 23.46
C PRO A 995 13.50 18.37 22.59
N ASN A 996 12.47 18.55 21.75
CA ASN A 996 12.31 19.75 20.92
C ASN A 996 11.85 20.97 21.74
N PHE A 997 11.63 20.83 23.04
CA PHE A 997 11.23 21.91 23.95
C PHE A 997 12.18 22.00 25.18
N HIS A 998 13.41 21.52 25.05
CA HIS A 998 14.46 21.65 26.07
C HIS A 998 15.26 22.94 25.92
N LEU A 999 15.86 23.40 27.02
CA LEU A 999 16.80 24.53 27.01
C LEU A 999 18.07 24.22 26.20
N PRO A 1000 18.69 25.22 25.55
CA PRO A 1000 20.01 25.04 24.95
C PRO A 1000 21.06 24.80 26.03
N GLN A 1001 22.06 23.96 25.71
CA GLN A 1001 23.17 23.66 26.63
C GLN A 1001 24.08 24.87 26.87
N ASP A 1002 24.23 25.76 25.88
CA ASP A 1002 25.00 26.98 26.01
C ASP A 1002 24.22 28.06 26.78
N LEU A 1003 24.83 28.54 27.87
CA LEU A 1003 24.25 29.59 28.70
C LEU A 1003 24.37 30.99 28.08
N SER A 1004 25.20 31.19 27.05
CA SER A 1004 25.36 32.49 26.41
C SER A 1004 24.22 32.84 25.45
N VAL A 1005 23.47 31.82 25.01
CA VAL A 1005 22.39 31.94 24.02
C VAL A 1005 21.17 32.67 24.61
N PRO A 1006 20.61 33.69 23.94
CA PRO A 1006 19.41 34.39 24.38
C PRO A 1006 18.14 33.54 24.22
N LEU A 1007 17.16 33.75 25.10
CA LEU A 1007 15.87 33.05 25.09
C LEU A 1007 14.71 34.04 25.03
N ILE A 1008 13.74 33.77 24.16
CA ILE A 1008 12.46 34.49 24.08
C ILE A 1008 11.35 33.48 24.40
N LEU A 1009 10.65 33.69 25.51
CA LEU A 1009 9.65 32.78 26.06
C LEU A 1009 8.26 33.41 25.96
N ILE A 1010 7.33 32.80 25.24
CA ILE A 1010 5.96 33.29 25.05
C ILE A 1010 4.97 32.26 25.56
N GLY A 1011 4.24 32.58 26.63
CA GLY A 1011 3.30 31.62 27.24
C GLY A 1011 2.25 32.27 28.12
N PRO A 1012 1.06 32.61 27.59
CA PRO A 1012 -0.04 33.10 28.40
C PRO A 1012 -0.72 31.99 29.20
N GLY A 1013 -1.32 32.37 30.35
CA GLY A 1013 -2.03 31.45 31.23
C GLY A 1013 -1.15 30.29 31.72
N THR A 1014 -1.64 29.06 31.62
CA THR A 1014 -0.85 27.87 31.97
C THR A 1014 0.31 27.59 31.02
N GLY A 1015 0.41 28.28 29.87
CA GLY A 1015 1.59 28.23 29.00
C GLY A 1015 2.89 28.70 29.68
N ILE A 1016 2.80 29.32 30.87
CA ILE A 1016 3.97 29.63 31.70
C ILE A 1016 4.60 28.39 32.38
N ALA A 1017 3.89 27.26 32.43
CA ALA A 1017 4.30 26.08 33.18
C ALA A 1017 5.73 25.61 32.88
N PRO A 1018 6.13 25.31 31.62
CA PRO A 1018 7.49 24.86 31.34
C PRO A 1018 8.52 25.96 31.60
N PHE A 1019 8.17 27.23 31.37
CA PHE A 1019 9.06 28.36 31.60
C PHE A 1019 9.42 28.53 33.08
N ARG A 1020 8.52 28.14 34.00
CA ARG A 1020 8.84 28.06 35.42
C ARG A 1020 9.96 27.06 35.70
N GLY A 1021 9.90 25.91 35.05
CA GLY A 1021 11.00 24.94 35.05
C GLY A 1021 12.29 25.53 34.48
N PHE A 1022 12.20 26.27 33.38
CA PHE A 1022 13.35 26.90 32.73
C PHE A 1022 14.06 27.92 33.62
N TRP A 1023 13.35 28.89 34.20
CA TRP A 1023 14.01 29.91 35.03
C TRP A 1023 14.54 29.30 36.34
N HIS A 1024 13.89 28.28 36.91
CA HIS A 1024 14.46 27.52 38.02
C HIS A 1024 15.75 26.80 37.63
N HIS A 1025 15.78 26.15 36.46
CA HIS A 1025 16.96 25.45 35.97
C HIS A 1025 18.11 26.42 35.68
N ARG A 1026 17.81 27.52 34.99
CA ARG A 1026 18.77 28.57 34.66
C ARG A 1026 19.39 29.19 35.92
N ARG A 1027 18.57 29.49 36.94
CA ARG A 1027 19.05 29.94 38.26
C ARG A 1027 20.04 28.95 38.88
N ALA A 1028 19.72 27.66 38.87
CA ALA A 1028 20.61 26.63 39.41
C ALA A 1028 21.93 26.52 38.62
N GLN A 1029 21.88 26.60 37.29
CA GLN A 1029 23.07 26.59 36.44
C GLN A 1029 23.98 27.81 36.68
N ILE A 1030 23.40 29.00 36.82
CA ILE A 1030 24.12 30.25 37.13
C ILE A 1030 24.81 30.16 38.50
N ASN A 1031 24.10 29.66 39.51
CA ASN A 1031 24.66 29.50 40.85
C ASN A 1031 25.81 28.48 40.89
N ASN A 1032 25.75 27.43 40.07
CA ASN A 1032 26.76 26.38 40.01
C ASN A 1032 28.00 26.76 39.18
N ARG A 1033 27.89 27.63 38.17
CA ARG A 1033 29.00 28.06 37.31
C ARG A 1033 29.45 29.47 37.68
N LYS A 1034 30.43 29.60 38.58
CA LYS A 1034 31.07 30.89 38.87
C LYS A 1034 31.71 31.46 37.58
N ARG A 1035 31.13 32.54 37.04
CA ARG A 1035 31.62 33.38 35.91
C ARG A 1035 31.41 32.88 34.47
N ALA A 1036 30.34 32.13 34.17
CA ALA A 1036 29.94 31.91 32.78
C ALA A 1036 29.13 33.10 32.22
N PRO A 1037 29.35 33.57 30.98
CA PRO A 1037 28.50 34.58 30.35
C PRO A 1037 27.08 34.02 30.14
N THR A 1038 26.07 34.81 30.50
CA THR A 1038 24.65 34.43 30.38
C THR A 1038 23.94 35.29 29.34
N GLY A 1039 23.28 34.66 28.37
CA GLY A 1039 22.40 35.32 27.42
C GLY A 1039 21.12 35.83 28.09
N PRO A 1040 20.51 36.92 27.58
CA PRO A 1040 19.30 37.48 28.15
C PRO A 1040 18.09 36.55 27.96
N VAL A 1041 17.19 36.54 28.94
CA VAL A 1041 15.94 35.75 28.91
C VAL A 1041 14.73 36.67 29.01
N TRP A 1042 13.90 36.68 27.97
CA TRP A 1042 12.71 37.53 27.88
C TRP A 1042 11.45 36.67 28.04
N LEU A 1043 10.54 37.07 28.92
CA LEU A 1043 9.28 36.37 29.14
C LEU A 1043 8.08 37.26 28.76
N PHE A 1044 7.30 36.83 27.77
CA PHE A 1044 6.02 37.40 27.41
C PHE A 1044 4.90 36.55 28.02
N PHE A 1045 4.32 37.05 29.12
CA PHE A 1045 3.24 36.41 29.83
C PHE A 1045 1.92 37.16 29.60
N GLY A 1046 0.81 36.44 29.55
CA GLY A 1046 -0.51 37.02 29.37
C GLY A 1046 -1.56 36.38 30.27
N CYS A 1047 -2.45 37.20 30.82
CA CYS A 1047 -3.59 36.72 31.62
C CYS A 1047 -4.82 37.64 31.43
N ARG A 1048 -5.89 37.37 32.16
CA ARG A 1048 -7.13 38.17 32.07
C ARG A 1048 -7.00 39.48 32.85
N THR A 1049 -6.64 39.36 34.12
CA THR A 1049 -6.55 40.43 35.12
C THR A 1049 -5.28 40.25 35.93
N LYS A 1050 -4.85 41.30 36.64
CA LYS A 1050 -3.65 41.30 37.50
C LYS A 1050 -3.74 40.28 38.64
N SER A 1051 -4.94 39.91 39.09
CA SER A 1051 -5.15 38.85 40.07
C SER A 1051 -4.77 37.46 39.56
N MET A 1052 -4.77 37.25 38.24
CA MET A 1052 -4.36 36.02 37.58
C MET A 1052 -2.90 36.07 37.09
N ASP A 1053 -2.08 36.96 37.65
CA ASP A 1053 -0.66 37.06 37.32
C ASP A 1053 0.15 35.91 37.95
N LEU A 1054 0.10 34.73 37.34
CA LEU A 1054 0.69 33.51 37.87
C LEU A 1054 2.19 33.70 38.19
N TYR A 1055 2.59 33.26 39.38
CA TYR A 1055 3.97 33.31 39.87
C TYR A 1055 4.60 34.72 39.90
N ARG A 1056 3.80 35.77 40.14
CA ARG A 1056 4.25 37.17 40.17
C ARG A 1056 5.50 37.40 41.02
N GLU A 1057 5.50 36.91 42.25
CA GLU A 1057 6.64 37.07 43.17
C GLU A 1057 7.89 36.32 42.69
N GLU A 1058 7.74 35.11 42.17
CA GLU A 1058 8.87 34.34 41.62
C GLU A 1058 9.49 35.01 40.39
N LYS A 1059 8.66 35.59 39.52
CA LYS A 1059 9.13 36.36 38.34
C LYS A 1059 9.90 37.60 38.77
N GLN A 1060 9.42 38.33 39.78
CA GLN A 1060 10.13 39.49 40.32
C GLN A 1060 11.48 39.08 40.94
N GLN A 1061 11.52 37.98 41.68
CA GLN A 1061 12.78 37.45 42.20
C GLN A 1061 13.73 37.02 41.07
N ALA A 1062 13.22 36.40 40.01
CA ALA A 1062 14.04 36.00 38.86
C ALA A 1062 14.63 37.19 38.09
N LEU A 1063 13.92 38.33 38.03
CA LEU A 1063 14.47 39.59 37.54
C LEU A 1063 15.60 40.11 38.43
N ASN A 1064 15.39 40.12 39.75
CA ASN A 1064 16.39 40.60 40.71
C ASN A 1064 17.67 39.73 40.69
N ASP A 1065 17.52 38.42 40.47
CA ASP A 1065 18.64 37.48 40.36
C ASP A 1065 19.33 37.47 38.98
N ASN A 1066 18.90 38.33 38.04
CA ASN A 1066 19.34 38.35 36.64
C ASN A 1066 19.14 37.02 35.89
N VAL A 1067 18.19 36.20 36.32
CA VAL A 1067 17.78 34.97 35.63
C VAL A 1067 16.85 35.30 34.46
N LEU A 1068 15.90 36.21 34.71
CA LEU A 1068 15.09 36.86 33.68
C LEU A 1068 15.65 38.27 33.45
N SER A 1069 15.73 38.69 32.20
CA SER A 1069 16.19 40.04 31.82
C SER A 1069 15.03 41.01 31.62
N LYS A 1070 13.93 40.53 31.04
CA LYS A 1070 12.70 41.30 30.85
C LYS A 1070 11.47 40.41 31.05
N VAL A 1071 10.41 40.97 31.64
CA VAL A 1071 9.09 40.33 31.74
C VAL A 1071 8.04 41.30 31.22
N PHE A 1072 7.25 40.86 30.26
CA PHE A 1072 6.15 41.59 29.64
C PHE A 1072 4.82 40.95 30.07
N LEU A 1073 3.87 41.77 30.52
CA LEU A 1073 2.56 41.33 30.98
C LEU A 1073 1.44 41.87 30.08
N ALA A 1074 0.74 40.97 29.38
CA ALA A 1074 -0.45 41.29 28.61
C ALA A 1074 -1.73 41.03 29.44
N LEU A 1075 -2.62 42.02 29.52
CA LEU A 1075 -3.90 41.93 30.22
C LEU A 1075 -5.05 42.01 29.23
N SER A 1076 -5.90 40.99 29.18
CA SER A 1076 -6.96 40.87 28.16
C SER A 1076 -8.34 41.32 28.62
N ARG A 1077 -8.56 41.49 29.94
CA ARG A 1077 -9.88 41.80 30.53
C ARG A 1077 -9.78 42.73 31.76
N GLU A 1078 -8.63 43.38 31.97
CA GLU A 1078 -8.47 44.29 33.10
C GLU A 1078 -9.30 45.56 32.88
N LYS A 1079 -10.02 45.99 33.94
CA LYS A 1079 -10.86 47.18 33.85
C LYS A 1079 -9.98 48.41 33.59
N ASP A 1080 -10.43 49.30 32.71
CA ASP A 1080 -9.75 50.55 32.36
C ASP A 1080 -8.37 50.38 31.67
N ILE A 1081 -8.01 49.16 31.26
CA ILE A 1081 -6.82 48.86 30.44
C ILE A 1081 -7.26 48.28 29.10
N PRO A 1082 -6.78 48.78 27.96
CA PRO A 1082 -7.07 48.19 26.66
C PRO A 1082 -6.67 46.72 26.62
N LYS A 1083 -7.55 45.89 26.07
CA LYS A 1083 -7.28 44.46 25.86
C LYS A 1083 -6.01 44.29 25.03
N ARG A 1084 -5.02 43.60 25.58
CA ARG A 1084 -3.77 43.25 24.91
C ARG A 1084 -3.49 41.76 24.97
N TYR A 1085 -2.79 41.27 23.95
CA TYR A 1085 -2.27 39.90 23.91
C TYR A 1085 -0.75 39.87 23.77
N VAL A 1086 -0.16 38.69 24.00
CA VAL A 1086 1.31 38.52 24.00
C VAL A 1086 1.95 38.84 22.65
N GLN A 1087 1.26 38.52 21.54
CA GLN A 1087 1.74 38.79 20.18
C GLN A 1087 1.79 40.28 19.85
N GLU A 1088 0.94 41.11 20.46
CA GLU A 1088 0.97 42.57 20.31
C GLU A 1088 2.16 43.18 21.06
N LEU A 1089 2.48 42.64 22.25
CA LEU A 1089 3.67 43.07 23.00
C LEU A 1089 4.96 42.63 22.30
N ALA A 1090 4.98 41.42 21.72
CA ALA A 1090 6.11 40.96 20.92
C ALA A 1090 6.33 41.84 19.68
N GLU A 1091 5.25 42.24 18.99
CA GLU A 1091 5.34 43.16 17.84
C GLU A 1091 5.88 44.55 18.22
N GLN A 1092 5.56 45.05 19.42
CA GLN A 1092 6.11 46.32 19.93
C GLN A 1092 7.62 46.29 20.13
N GLU A 1093 8.17 45.14 20.57
CA GLU A 1093 9.61 44.91 20.72
C GLU A 1093 10.22 44.25 19.45
N GLY A 1094 9.56 44.38 18.30
CA GLY A 1094 9.90 43.64 17.08
C GLY A 1094 11.34 43.86 16.59
N THR A 1095 11.89 45.07 16.75
CA THR A 1095 13.27 45.40 16.36
C THR A 1095 14.28 44.57 17.14
N GLU A 1096 14.15 44.52 18.47
CA GLU A 1096 15.03 43.78 19.37
C GLU A 1096 14.82 42.27 19.27
N ILE A 1097 13.58 41.81 19.11
CA ILE A 1097 13.28 40.39 18.84
C ILE A 1097 13.99 39.95 17.56
N ASN A 1098 13.96 40.78 16.52
CA ASN A 1098 14.65 40.50 15.26
C ASN A 1098 16.17 40.39 15.45
N ASP A 1099 16.79 41.35 16.15
CA ASP A 1099 18.23 41.29 16.45
C ASP A 1099 18.61 40.03 17.23
N LEU A 1100 17.84 39.71 18.28
CA LEU A 1100 18.06 38.52 19.10
C LEU A 1100 18.01 37.24 18.26
N LEU A 1101 16.99 37.09 17.41
CA LEU A 1101 16.79 35.91 16.57
C LEU A 1101 17.79 35.82 15.41
N VAL A 1102 17.96 36.89 14.65
CA VAL A 1102 18.72 36.87 13.39
C VAL A 1102 20.21 36.99 13.65
N ASN A 1103 20.63 37.90 14.53
CA ASN A 1103 22.05 38.22 14.71
C ASN A 1103 22.68 37.48 15.90
N ARG A 1104 21.90 37.18 16.94
CA ARG A 1104 22.43 36.65 18.22
C ARG A 1104 22.07 35.20 18.50
N GLY A 1105 21.48 34.50 17.53
CA GLY A 1105 21.24 33.07 17.64
C GLY A 1105 20.15 32.70 18.66
N ALA A 1106 19.24 33.61 19.03
CA ALA A 1106 18.26 33.34 20.08
C ALA A 1106 17.35 32.15 19.75
N HIS A 1107 16.90 31.47 20.80
CA HIS A 1107 15.84 30.48 20.74
C HIS A 1107 14.50 31.11 21.13
N PHE A 1108 13.45 30.76 20.40
CA PHE A 1108 12.11 31.31 20.53
C PHE A 1108 11.13 30.19 20.91
N TYR A 1109 10.55 30.28 22.10
CA TYR A 1109 9.65 29.27 22.67
C TYR A 1109 8.23 29.81 22.74
N VAL A 1110 7.28 29.02 22.28
CA VAL A 1110 5.85 29.30 22.35
C VAL A 1110 5.15 28.15 23.06
N CYS A 1111 4.42 28.44 24.14
CA CYS A 1111 3.71 27.41 24.91
C CYS A 1111 2.27 27.84 25.20
N GLY A 1112 1.32 26.93 24.97
CA GLY A 1112 -0.09 27.11 25.35
C GLY A 1112 -1.07 26.73 24.26
N ASP A 1113 -2.09 27.58 24.07
CA ASP A 1113 -3.20 27.34 23.16
C ASP A 1113 -2.79 27.37 21.68
N CYS A 1114 -3.38 26.49 20.86
CA CYS A 1114 -3.04 26.37 19.44
C CYS A 1114 -3.31 27.66 18.64
N LYS A 1115 -4.41 28.37 18.92
CA LYS A 1115 -4.75 29.61 18.21
C LYS A 1115 -3.79 30.73 18.58
N MET A 1116 -3.42 30.80 19.87
CA MET A 1116 -2.41 31.73 20.34
C MET A 1116 -1.06 31.50 19.65
N ALA A 1117 -0.63 30.25 19.55
CA ALA A 1117 0.63 29.91 18.89
C ALA A 1117 0.63 30.29 17.39
N GLU A 1118 -0.48 30.03 16.69
CA GLU A 1118 -0.63 30.45 15.30
C GLU A 1118 -0.54 31.97 15.14
N ASP A 1119 -1.23 32.74 15.99
CA ASP A 1119 -1.19 34.21 15.95
C ASP A 1119 0.23 34.74 16.23
N VAL A 1120 0.95 34.14 17.19
CA VAL A 1120 2.35 34.45 17.49
C VAL A 1120 3.26 34.12 16.31
N HIS A 1121 3.06 32.97 15.65
CA HIS A 1121 3.82 32.55 14.48
C HIS A 1121 3.66 33.55 13.32
N GLN A 1122 2.42 33.95 13.00
CA GLN A 1122 2.17 34.94 11.95
C GLN A 1122 2.76 36.31 12.29
N LYS A 1123 2.66 36.73 13.55
CA LYS A 1123 3.26 38.00 14.00
C LYS A 1123 4.78 37.98 13.96
N LEU A 1124 5.41 36.86 14.32
CA LEU A 1124 6.86 36.70 14.21
C LEU A 1124 7.34 36.80 12.76
N LYS A 1125 6.62 36.16 11.81
CA LYS A 1125 6.91 36.33 10.38
C LYS A 1125 6.82 37.79 9.93
N GLY A 1126 5.80 38.50 10.40
CA GLY A 1126 5.65 39.95 10.16
C GLY A 1126 6.82 40.77 10.72
N ILE A 1127 7.27 40.45 11.94
CA ILE A 1127 8.44 41.09 12.56
C ILE A 1127 9.70 40.85 11.71
N ILE A 1128 9.98 39.61 11.32
CA ILE A 1128 11.17 39.27 10.52
C ILE A 1128 11.12 39.95 9.16
N LYS A 1129 9.97 39.89 8.47
CA LYS A 1129 9.75 40.56 7.19
C LYS A 1129 10.07 42.06 7.28
N LYS A 1130 9.52 42.72 8.30
CA LYS A 1130 9.63 44.18 8.46
C LYS A 1130 11.03 44.63 8.84
N HIS A 1131 11.69 43.91 9.75
CA HIS A 1131 12.95 44.36 10.37
C HIS A 1131 14.21 43.79 9.71
N SER A 1132 14.10 42.70 8.93
CA SER A 1132 15.21 42.13 8.13
C SER A 1132 15.09 42.37 6.63
N GLU A 1133 14.07 43.14 6.18
CA GLU A 1133 13.82 43.45 4.77
C GLU A 1133 13.74 42.21 3.85
N MET A 1134 13.30 41.08 4.41
CA MET A 1134 13.18 39.80 3.70
C MET A 1134 11.88 39.73 2.89
N THR A 1135 11.90 39.04 1.75
CA THR A 1135 10.67 38.69 1.01
C THR A 1135 9.86 37.62 1.75
N ASP A 1136 8.60 37.42 1.38
CA ASP A 1136 7.78 36.36 1.97
C ASP A 1136 8.41 34.97 1.79
N GLU A 1137 9.07 34.68 0.65
CA GLU A 1137 9.79 33.41 0.48
C GLU A 1137 11.01 33.29 1.40
N GLN A 1138 11.77 34.37 1.58
CA GLN A 1138 12.95 34.38 2.44
C GLN A 1138 12.55 34.21 3.91
N VAL A 1139 11.48 34.85 4.36
CA VAL A 1139 10.93 34.69 5.72
C VAL A 1139 10.51 33.25 5.96
N GLN A 1140 9.82 32.62 5.00
CA GLN A 1140 9.42 31.21 5.12
C GLN A 1140 10.63 30.29 5.23
N SER A 1141 11.64 30.50 4.37
CA SER A 1141 12.88 29.73 4.40
C SER A 1141 13.65 29.91 5.71
N PHE A 1142 13.66 31.13 6.26
CA PHE A 1142 14.29 31.43 7.54
C PHE A 1142 13.54 30.79 8.72
N MET A 1143 12.20 30.85 8.74
CA MET A 1143 11.38 30.18 9.75
C MET A 1143 11.59 28.66 9.74
N TYR A 1144 11.73 28.09 8.55
CA TYR A 1144 12.07 26.68 8.37
C TYR A 1144 13.47 26.37 8.95
N MET A 1145 14.48 27.19 8.62
CA MET A 1145 15.83 27.03 9.18
C MET A 1145 15.83 27.11 10.71
N LEU A 1146 15.04 28.02 11.32
CA LEU A 1146 14.92 28.09 12.77
C LEU A 1146 14.33 26.81 13.39
N LYS A 1147 13.38 26.15 12.73
CA LYS A 1147 12.86 24.85 13.17
C LYS A 1147 13.91 23.75 12.99
N GLU A 1148 14.65 23.78 11.89
CA GLU A 1148 15.70 22.81 11.56
C GLU A 1148 16.88 22.87 12.53
N GLU A 1149 17.34 24.07 12.88
CA GLU A 1149 18.36 24.33 13.91
C GLU A 1149 17.85 24.09 15.34
N ASN A 1150 16.59 23.68 15.52
CA ASN A 1150 15.91 23.54 16.80
C ASN A 1150 16.03 24.81 17.66
N ARG A 1151 15.66 25.94 17.06
CA ARG A 1151 15.66 27.29 17.65
C ARG A 1151 14.28 27.93 17.71
N TYR A 1152 13.29 27.39 17.02
CA TYR A 1152 11.88 27.75 17.18
C TYR A 1152 11.10 26.56 17.75
N HIS A 1153 10.60 26.72 18.96
CA HIS A 1153 10.03 25.64 19.78
C HIS A 1153 8.56 25.90 20.08
N GLU A 1154 7.72 24.87 19.93
CA GLU A 1154 6.28 24.94 20.19
C GLU A 1154 5.86 23.82 21.13
N ASP A 1155 5.15 24.15 22.21
CA ASP A 1155 4.51 23.21 23.14
C ASP A 1155 3.00 23.53 23.21
N ILE A 1156 2.20 22.79 22.42
CA ILE A 1156 0.81 23.12 22.12
C ILE A 1156 -0.14 22.21 22.91
N PHE A 1157 -1.03 22.80 23.72
CA PHE A 1157 -1.97 22.09 24.59
C PHE A 1157 -3.29 21.73 23.90
N GLY A 1158 -3.45 22.10 22.63
CA GLY A 1158 -4.72 22.06 21.90
C GLY A 1158 -5.58 23.32 22.13
N ILE A 1159 -6.90 23.18 22.02
CA ILE A 1159 -7.86 24.29 22.16
C ILE A 1159 -8.22 24.45 23.64
N THR A 1160 -7.52 25.36 24.31
CA THR A 1160 -7.67 25.60 25.76
C THR A 1160 -8.19 27.01 26.08
N LEU A 1161 -8.12 27.92 25.12
CA LEU A 1161 -8.67 29.27 25.20
C LEU A 1161 -9.92 29.38 24.33
N ARG A 1162 -10.97 30.01 24.87
CA ARG A 1162 -12.22 30.31 24.14
C ARG A 1162 -12.86 29.08 23.48
N THR A 1163 -12.75 27.91 24.11
CA THR A 1163 -13.17 26.61 23.56
C THR A 1163 -14.57 26.65 22.93
N ALA A 1164 -15.59 27.21 23.62
CA ALA A 1164 -16.94 27.31 23.06
C ALA A 1164 -17.02 28.16 21.76
N GLU A 1165 -16.38 29.33 21.74
CA GLU A 1165 -16.36 30.21 20.55
C GLU A 1165 -15.65 29.53 19.38
N VAL A 1166 -14.49 28.93 19.63
CA VAL A 1166 -13.66 28.27 18.62
C VAL A 1166 -14.36 27.01 18.09
N HIS A 1167 -14.91 26.18 18.97
CA HIS A 1167 -15.64 24.98 18.57
C HIS A 1167 -16.86 25.32 17.72
N SER A 1168 -17.66 26.31 18.11
CA SER A 1168 -18.84 26.73 17.34
C SER A 1168 -18.46 27.29 15.97
N ALA A 1169 -17.42 28.13 15.89
CA ALA A 1169 -16.96 28.69 14.61
C ALA A 1169 -16.39 27.61 13.66
N SER A 1170 -15.54 26.71 14.18
CA SER A 1170 -15.00 25.59 13.41
C SER A 1170 -16.10 24.63 12.97
N ARG A 1171 -17.10 24.38 13.82
CA ARG A 1171 -18.26 23.56 13.48
C ARG A 1171 -19.13 24.20 12.39
N GLU A 1172 -19.39 25.49 12.47
CA GLU A 1172 -20.11 26.20 11.39
C GLU A 1172 -19.35 26.11 10.07
N SER A 1173 -18.03 26.29 10.11
CA SER A 1173 -17.18 26.16 8.92
C SER A 1173 -17.22 24.74 8.36
N ALA A 1174 -17.03 23.72 9.20
CA ALA A 1174 -17.09 22.31 8.82
C ALA A 1174 -18.49 21.92 8.30
N ARG A 1175 -19.57 22.43 8.90
CA ARG A 1175 -20.95 22.23 8.45
C ARG A 1175 -21.19 22.88 7.09
N ARG A 1176 -20.72 24.10 6.86
CA ARG A 1176 -20.79 24.77 5.54
C ARG A 1176 -20.02 23.98 4.48
N ASN A 1177 -18.81 23.52 4.80
CA ASN A 1177 -17.99 22.70 3.89
C ASN A 1177 -18.65 21.36 3.57
N ARG A 1178 -19.30 20.72 4.56
CA ARG A 1178 -20.03 19.46 4.38
C ARG A 1178 -21.29 19.64 3.52
N VAL A 1179 -22.05 20.72 3.73
CA VAL A 1179 -23.24 21.05 2.92
C VAL A 1179 -22.82 21.40 1.48
N ALA A 1180 -21.69 22.08 1.28
CA ALA A 1180 -21.14 22.37 -0.04
C ALA A 1180 -20.56 21.15 -0.77
N ALA A 1181 -20.26 20.06 -0.05
CA ALA A 1181 -19.69 18.82 -0.59
C ALA A 1181 -20.74 17.71 -0.85
N GLN A 1182 -22.03 17.96 -0.58
CA GLN A 1182 -23.12 17.09 -1.02
C GLN A 1182 -23.57 17.54 -2.43
N PRO A 1183 -23.69 16.60 -3.39
CA PRO A 1183 -24.06 16.92 -4.78
C PRO A 1183 -25.48 17.47 -4.91
#